data_AF-A0A8C9VL41-F1
#
_entry.id   AF-A0A8C9VL41-F1
#
_cell.length_a   1.000
_cell.length_b   1.000
_cell.length_c   1.000
_cell.angle_alpha   90.00
_cell.angle_beta   90.00
_cell.angle_gamma   90.00
#
_symmetry.space_group_name_H-M   'P 1'
#
loop_
_entity.id
_entity.type
_entity.pdbx_description
1 polymer ?
#
loop_
_entity_poly.entity_id
_entity_poly.type
_entity_poly.pdbx_seq_one_letter_code
_entity_poly.pdbx_strand_id
1 'polypeptide(L)'
;MCAGDRPESLAEICTARCLRNLGGTMCRTSAEGSLSLSGGVFLPSEICDRLLNTYVELVLTDSTFQKHDGFFTLFSDPYSTRLKRVQLRNDVVRDRDLEAIAKQDLIELHLIYCNKLTSGSLKTLTHFRHTLVSLSLYGCSNIFRRRGLNTQALDDQGNPSRRAEPDFTFQGFDRLRLLNLGGLALPVDVEALLHPLPTLVSLDLSGIRIPRAKFLLQWKDTLASLVLYNVELSEEHIHTIVKLSNLRVHLFLPHRHLDISRENQRSFSFKLSRNTLTGIVQDLSHLVSLDISLLLFLSSGSIEPSDSSIFPFRDLKRPLQFLGLYDTSLCNLTHIPAYKVTGTRNEDQILNAIEAYTELRPEVAHRAINHLFDIARIQHCSQLIRALQLVIAALKFHKYNKNIQVTGSAALFYLTNTEYRTNQSVRLRREVIQVVLNGMEEYQEVTVQRNCCLTLCNFSIPEELEFQYLRVNQLLLRILEPAWQDESIQRIAVHLCNALVCQVDNDHKEAVGKMGFVTTMLNLIQKKLQDKMCDQVMEFSWSALWNITDETPDNCEMFLDSKGMSLFLQCLETFPDKQELHRNMLGLLGNVAEVKALRPQLLTPQFITVFSNLLDSKADGIEVSYNACGVLSHIMFDGPEVWTVEESCRDEVMDRMRAAIRSWDVNSRRNINYRSFEPILRLLPQSIAPVSQYWATWALYNLVFVYPDKYCPLLIREGGMALLQGVLEMDTSQAETKDMARKVMEYCRNFREEPMDTTK
;
A
#
# COMPACT_ATOMS: atom_id res chain seq x y z
N MET A 1 -1.24 -22.93 13.93
CA MET A 1 -0.82 -22.17 12.72
C MET A 1 -2.07 -21.76 11.97
N CYS A 2 -2.43 -20.47 11.97
CA CYS A 2 -3.64 -19.99 11.30
C CYS A 2 -3.55 -20.27 9.79
N ALA A 3 -4.61 -20.85 9.23
CA ALA A 3 -4.75 -21.02 7.79
C ALA A 3 -4.78 -19.63 7.14
N GLY A 4 -3.77 -19.30 6.34
CA GLY A 4 -3.72 -18.05 5.56
C GLY A 4 -2.51 -17.15 5.80
N ASP A 5 -1.74 -17.36 6.90
CA ASP A 5 -0.48 -16.64 7.11
C ASP A 5 0.72 -17.58 6.89
N ARG A 6 0.84 -18.08 5.66
CA ARG A 6 1.91 -19.00 5.24
C ARG A 6 2.92 -18.26 4.35
N PRO A 7 4.21 -18.65 4.39
CA PRO A 7 5.20 -18.09 3.47
C PRO A 7 4.78 -18.29 2.02
N GLU A 8 5.19 -17.37 1.15
CA GLU A 8 4.97 -17.49 -0.29
C GLU A 8 5.55 -18.81 -0.79
N SER A 9 4.77 -19.54 -1.58
CA SER A 9 5.22 -20.76 -2.22
C SER A 9 6.26 -20.43 -3.30
N LEU A 10 7.20 -21.35 -3.53
CA LEU A 10 8.16 -21.23 -4.64
C LEU A 10 7.46 -20.95 -5.97
N ALA A 11 6.27 -21.53 -6.17
CA ALA A 11 5.53 -21.34 -7.40
C ALA A 11 4.93 -19.93 -7.54
N GLU A 12 4.47 -19.28 -6.46
CA GLU A 12 4.04 -17.87 -6.48
C GLU A 12 5.24 -16.96 -6.82
N ILE A 13 6.36 -17.17 -6.13
CA ILE A 13 7.60 -16.41 -6.33
C ILE A 13 8.10 -16.54 -7.78
N CYS A 14 8.17 -17.78 -8.31
CA CYS A 14 8.58 -18.04 -9.68
C CYS A 14 7.63 -17.43 -10.70
N THR A 15 6.31 -17.50 -10.46
CA THR A 15 5.31 -16.90 -11.36
C THR A 15 5.51 -15.38 -11.45
N ALA A 16 5.59 -14.70 -10.30
CA ALA A 16 5.82 -13.26 -10.24
C ALA A 16 7.15 -12.86 -10.90
N ARG A 17 8.22 -13.64 -10.66
CA ARG A 17 9.53 -13.41 -11.28
C ARG A 17 9.49 -13.58 -12.81
N CYS A 18 8.78 -14.59 -13.31
CA CYS A 18 8.60 -14.79 -14.75
C CYS A 18 7.83 -13.64 -15.38
N LEU A 19 6.73 -13.19 -14.77
CA LEU A 19 5.91 -12.09 -15.29
C LEU A 19 6.66 -10.76 -15.32
N ARG A 20 7.54 -10.50 -14.35
CA ARG A 20 8.42 -9.31 -14.36
C ARG A 20 9.59 -9.40 -15.33
N ASN A 21 9.87 -10.58 -15.89
CA ASN A 21 10.99 -10.81 -16.79
C ASN A 21 10.61 -11.80 -17.91
N LEU A 22 9.52 -11.50 -18.63
CA LEU A 22 9.01 -12.39 -19.68
C LEU A 22 10.07 -12.66 -20.76
N GLY A 23 10.78 -11.61 -21.21
CA GLY A 23 11.81 -11.71 -22.25
C GLY A 23 13.05 -12.54 -21.84
N GLY A 24 13.39 -12.55 -20.54
CA GLY A 24 14.49 -13.36 -20.03
C GLY A 24 14.10 -14.79 -19.62
N THR A 25 12.82 -15.16 -19.72
CA THR A 25 12.32 -16.45 -19.21
C THR A 25 11.65 -17.29 -20.29
N MET A 26 10.50 -16.87 -20.80
CA MET A 26 9.65 -17.70 -21.68
C MET A 26 9.24 -17.02 -22.98
N CYS A 27 9.49 -15.73 -23.14
CA CYS A 27 9.06 -14.95 -24.30
C CYS A 27 10.24 -14.38 -25.09
N ARG A 28 9.98 -14.01 -26.34
CA ARG A 28 10.85 -13.21 -27.20
C ARG A 28 10.08 -12.00 -27.69
N THR A 29 10.75 -10.86 -27.72
CA THR A 29 10.21 -9.64 -28.31
C THR A 29 10.71 -9.55 -29.75
N SER A 30 9.80 -9.41 -30.71
CA SER A 30 10.15 -9.19 -32.11
C SER A 30 10.79 -7.80 -32.32
N ALA A 31 11.39 -7.58 -33.49
CA ALA A 31 11.93 -6.26 -33.86
C ALA A 31 10.84 -5.16 -33.89
N GLU A 32 9.57 -5.54 -34.04
CA GLU A 32 8.41 -4.65 -34.03
C GLU A 32 7.83 -4.43 -32.61
N GLY A 33 8.46 -5.02 -31.57
CA GLY A 33 8.00 -4.90 -30.19
C GLY A 33 6.90 -5.89 -29.78
N SER A 34 6.49 -6.80 -30.67
CA SER A 34 5.46 -7.80 -30.35
C SER A 34 6.02 -8.95 -29.50
N LEU A 35 5.30 -9.27 -28.41
CA LEU A 35 5.67 -10.35 -27.51
C LEU A 35 5.16 -11.70 -28.04
N SER A 36 6.03 -12.70 -28.06
CA SER A 36 5.70 -14.07 -28.48
C SER A 36 6.35 -15.10 -27.56
N LEU A 37 5.80 -16.32 -27.48
CA LEU A 37 6.45 -17.41 -26.75
C LEU A 37 7.73 -17.85 -27.46
N SER A 38 8.77 -18.17 -26.68
CA SER A 38 9.98 -18.80 -27.20
C SER A 38 9.65 -20.15 -27.84
N GLY A 39 10.31 -20.47 -28.95
CA GLY A 39 10.15 -21.76 -29.63
C GLY A 39 10.45 -22.94 -28.70
N GLY A 40 9.59 -23.96 -28.72
CA GLY A 40 9.70 -25.15 -27.89
C GLY A 40 9.13 -25.02 -26.47
N VAL A 41 8.60 -23.84 -26.10
CA VAL A 41 7.90 -23.66 -24.83
C VAL A 41 6.47 -24.21 -24.94
N PHE A 42 6.16 -25.20 -24.10
CA PHE A 42 4.81 -25.72 -23.91
C PHE A 42 4.38 -25.50 -22.46
N LEU A 43 3.24 -24.84 -22.25
CA LEU A 43 2.72 -24.53 -20.92
C LEU A 43 1.37 -25.23 -20.68
N PRO A 44 1.27 -26.13 -19.69
CA PRO A 44 0.02 -26.78 -19.33
C PRO A 44 -0.92 -25.81 -18.58
N SER A 45 -2.18 -26.23 -18.41
CA SER A 45 -3.24 -25.38 -17.82
C SER A 45 -2.92 -24.85 -16.44
N GLU A 46 -2.28 -25.65 -15.61
CA GLU A 46 -1.92 -25.28 -14.24
C GLU A 46 -0.96 -24.09 -14.20
N ILE A 47 -0.11 -23.95 -15.23
CA ILE A 47 0.86 -22.85 -15.35
C ILE A 47 0.21 -21.66 -16.06
N CYS A 48 -0.50 -21.88 -17.17
CA CYS A 48 -1.14 -20.80 -17.92
C CYS A 48 -2.24 -20.09 -17.11
N ASP A 49 -3.11 -20.84 -16.43
CA ASP A 49 -4.16 -20.27 -15.58
C ASP A 49 -3.52 -19.43 -14.46
N ARG A 50 -2.43 -19.91 -13.85
CA ARG A 50 -1.70 -19.17 -12.81
C ARG A 50 -1.05 -17.91 -13.37
N LEU A 51 -0.32 -18.00 -14.48
CA LEU A 51 0.35 -16.87 -15.12
C LEU A 51 -0.63 -15.75 -15.46
N LEU A 52 -1.77 -16.10 -16.08
CA LEU A 52 -2.77 -15.12 -16.49
C LEU A 52 -3.44 -14.46 -15.28
N ASN A 53 -3.88 -15.25 -14.30
CA ASN A 53 -4.55 -14.71 -13.12
C ASN A 53 -3.59 -13.84 -12.27
N THR A 54 -2.34 -14.27 -12.07
CA THR A 54 -1.31 -13.48 -11.38
C THR A 54 -0.92 -12.24 -12.18
N TYR A 55 -0.88 -12.29 -13.51
CA TYR A 55 -0.65 -11.10 -14.33
C TYR A 55 -1.73 -10.04 -14.10
N VAL A 56 -3.01 -10.44 -14.11
CA VAL A 56 -4.13 -9.53 -13.85
C VAL A 56 -4.06 -8.97 -12.43
N GLU A 57 -3.71 -9.79 -11.44
CA GLU A 57 -3.51 -9.33 -10.05
C GLU A 57 -2.41 -8.27 -9.97
N LEU A 58 -1.21 -8.55 -10.49
CA LEU A 58 -0.09 -7.61 -10.50
C LEU A 58 -0.45 -6.29 -11.20
N VAL A 59 -1.15 -6.36 -12.34
CA VAL A 59 -1.65 -5.19 -13.08
C VAL A 59 -2.58 -4.31 -12.26
N LEU A 60 -3.32 -4.88 -11.31
CA LEU A 60 -4.26 -4.16 -10.46
C LEU A 60 -3.62 -3.65 -9.15
N THR A 61 -2.73 -4.46 -8.56
CA THR A 61 -2.22 -4.24 -7.20
C THR A 61 -0.82 -3.65 -7.13
N ASP A 62 -0.05 -3.68 -8.22
CA ASP A 62 1.32 -3.16 -8.27
C ASP A 62 1.46 -2.13 -9.38
N SER A 63 1.52 -0.85 -9.00
CA SER A 63 1.69 0.27 -9.93
C SER A 63 3.06 0.29 -10.63
N THR A 64 4.06 -0.39 -10.07
CA THR A 64 5.39 -0.53 -10.68
C THR A 64 5.42 -1.64 -11.73
N PHE A 65 4.39 -2.50 -11.78
CA PHE A 65 4.32 -3.58 -12.74
C PHE A 65 4.00 -3.04 -14.14
N GLN A 66 4.95 -3.22 -15.06
CA GLN A 66 4.79 -2.81 -16.45
C GLN A 66 3.81 -3.75 -17.16
N LYS A 67 2.71 -3.19 -17.68
CA LYS A 67 1.76 -3.95 -18.49
C LYS A 67 2.40 -4.29 -19.85
N HIS A 68 2.19 -5.52 -20.30
CA HIS A 68 2.65 -5.98 -21.59
C HIS A 68 1.50 -5.94 -22.61
N ASP A 69 1.63 -5.08 -23.62
CA ASP A 69 0.70 -5.09 -24.75
C ASP A 69 0.79 -6.43 -25.49
N GLY A 70 -0.37 -7.03 -25.77
CA GLY A 70 -0.45 -8.34 -26.40
C GLY A 70 -0.19 -9.53 -25.47
N PHE A 71 -0.11 -9.36 -24.14
CA PHE A 71 0.07 -10.50 -23.22
C PHE A 71 -0.91 -11.67 -23.46
N PHE A 72 -2.17 -11.37 -23.78
CA PHE A 72 -3.20 -12.39 -24.06
C PHE A 72 -2.93 -13.19 -25.34
N THR A 73 -2.19 -12.65 -26.31
CA THR A 73 -1.87 -13.36 -27.56
C THR A 73 -0.88 -14.50 -27.36
N LEU A 74 -0.15 -14.50 -26.23
CA LEU A 74 0.68 -15.63 -25.82
C LEU A 74 -0.14 -16.92 -25.67
N PHE A 75 -1.45 -16.78 -25.41
CA PHE A 75 -2.37 -17.90 -25.22
C PHE A 75 -3.24 -18.19 -26.45
N SER A 76 -2.91 -17.65 -27.63
CA SER A 76 -3.71 -17.85 -28.85
C SER A 76 -3.56 -19.23 -29.49
N ASP A 77 -2.44 -19.92 -29.24
CA ASP A 77 -2.18 -21.26 -29.75
C ASP A 77 -2.46 -22.34 -28.69
N PRO A 78 -3.53 -23.15 -28.84
CA PRO A 78 -3.88 -24.22 -27.90
C PRO A 78 -2.87 -25.39 -27.89
N TYR A 79 -2.00 -25.49 -28.90
CA TYR A 79 -0.95 -26.51 -28.93
C TYR A 79 0.24 -26.15 -28.06
N SER A 80 0.57 -24.86 -27.97
CA SER A 80 1.69 -24.37 -27.14
C SER A 80 1.26 -24.00 -25.72
N THR A 81 0.01 -23.55 -25.54
CA THR A 81 -0.53 -23.11 -24.25
C THR A 81 -1.94 -23.60 -24.05
N ARG A 82 -2.31 -23.94 -22.82
CA ARG A 82 -3.67 -24.37 -22.50
C ARG A 82 -4.26 -23.49 -21.41
N LEU A 83 -5.37 -22.82 -21.68
CA LEU A 83 -6.15 -22.14 -20.65
C LEU A 83 -7.42 -22.93 -20.35
N LYS A 84 -7.78 -23.02 -19.07
CA LYS A 84 -9.03 -23.64 -18.62
C LYS A 84 -9.82 -22.74 -17.67
N ARG A 85 -9.13 -21.99 -16.81
CA ARG A 85 -9.76 -21.16 -15.77
C ARG A 85 -9.22 -19.75 -15.80
N VAL A 86 -10.08 -18.82 -16.18
CA VAL A 86 -9.73 -17.42 -16.40
C VAL A 86 -10.59 -16.52 -15.54
N GLN A 87 -9.96 -15.69 -14.71
CA GLN A 87 -10.63 -14.69 -13.88
C GLN A 87 -10.08 -13.30 -14.21
N LEU A 88 -10.94 -12.45 -14.77
CA LEU A 88 -10.62 -11.09 -15.20
C LEU A 88 -11.47 -10.07 -14.43
N ARG A 89 -10.84 -8.95 -14.06
CA ARG A 89 -11.47 -7.91 -13.26
C ARG A 89 -11.16 -6.49 -13.74
N ASN A 90 -12.02 -5.55 -13.37
CA ASN A 90 -11.74 -4.10 -13.32
C ASN A 90 -11.09 -3.53 -14.60
N ASP A 91 -11.79 -3.61 -15.74
CA ASP A 91 -11.40 -2.98 -17.02
C ASP A 91 -9.95 -3.24 -17.51
N VAL A 92 -9.34 -4.33 -17.06
CA VAL A 92 -8.01 -4.79 -17.52
C VAL A 92 -8.08 -5.33 -18.95
N VAL A 93 -9.24 -5.89 -19.33
CA VAL A 93 -9.46 -6.61 -20.59
C VAL A 93 -10.34 -5.80 -21.56
N ARG A 94 -10.05 -5.90 -22.85
CA ARG A 94 -10.87 -5.40 -23.97
C ARG A 94 -11.34 -6.57 -24.86
N ASP A 95 -12.28 -6.30 -25.77
CA ASP A 95 -12.82 -7.33 -26.69
C ASP A 95 -11.72 -8.13 -27.41
N ARG A 96 -10.67 -7.45 -27.90
CA ARG A 96 -9.53 -8.07 -28.60
C ARG A 96 -8.74 -9.06 -27.74
N ASP A 97 -8.68 -8.81 -26.43
CA ASP A 97 -7.91 -9.62 -25.49
C ASP A 97 -8.66 -10.93 -25.19
N LEU A 98 -10.00 -10.87 -25.12
CA LEU A 98 -10.83 -12.06 -25.05
C LEU A 98 -10.81 -12.84 -26.37
N GLU A 99 -10.83 -12.15 -27.50
CA GLU A 99 -10.71 -12.74 -28.84
C GLU A 99 -9.37 -13.47 -29.02
N ALA A 100 -8.29 -12.96 -28.45
CA ALA A 100 -6.98 -13.61 -28.49
C ALA A 100 -6.97 -15.02 -27.89
N ILE A 101 -7.86 -15.31 -26.94
CA ILE A 101 -7.98 -16.63 -26.29
C ILE A 101 -9.18 -17.44 -26.80
N ALA A 102 -9.84 -17.02 -27.88
CA ALA A 102 -11.07 -17.66 -28.40
C ALA A 102 -10.92 -19.14 -28.79
N LYS A 103 -9.69 -19.59 -29.09
CA LYS A 103 -9.39 -20.97 -29.48
C LYS A 103 -9.16 -21.92 -28.28
N GLN A 104 -9.21 -21.40 -27.06
CA GLN A 104 -8.98 -22.18 -25.85
C GLN A 104 -10.26 -22.89 -25.39
N ASP A 105 -10.11 -24.08 -24.82
CA ASP A 105 -11.21 -24.87 -24.27
C ASP A 105 -11.50 -24.48 -22.82
N LEU A 106 -11.99 -23.25 -22.61
CA LEU A 106 -12.26 -22.72 -21.28
C LEU A 106 -13.37 -23.51 -20.57
N ILE A 107 -13.14 -23.84 -19.30
CA ILE A 107 -14.09 -24.47 -18.38
C ILE A 107 -14.74 -23.41 -17.49
N GLU A 108 -13.96 -22.44 -17.03
CA GLU A 108 -14.40 -21.36 -16.14
C GLU A 108 -13.94 -20.01 -16.71
N LEU A 109 -14.88 -19.09 -16.88
CA LEU A 109 -14.61 -17.73 -17.32
C LEU A 109 -15.37 -16.74 -16.43
N HIS A 110 -14.65 -16.00 -15.60
CA HIS A 110 -15.23 -15.00 -14.70
C HIS A 110 -14.79 -13.61 -15.13
N LEU A 111 -15.75 -12.80 -15.56
CA LEU A 111 -15.59 -11.41 -15.99
C LEU A 111 -16.35 -10.54 -14.99
N ILE A 112 -15.61 -9.83 -14.13
CA ILE A 112 -16.20 -9.08 -13.01
C ILE A 112 -15.84 -7.60 -13.18
N TYR A 113 -16.85 -6.73 -13.27
CA TYR A 113 -16.69 -5.29 -13.52
C TYR A 113 -15.82 -4.97 -14.76
N CYS A 114 -15.96 -5.77 -15.83
CA CYS A 114 -15.26 -5.56 -17.10
C CYS A 114 -16.13 -4.71 -18.05
N ASN A 115 -16.29 -3.44 -17.73
CA ASN A 115 -17.08 -2.46 -18.48
C ASN A 115 -16.49 -2.11 -19.85
N LYS A 116 -15.20 -2.33 -20.11
CA LYS A 116 -14.60 -2.16 -21.46
C LYS A 116 -15.03 -3.22 -22.47
N LEU A 117 -15.64 -4.32 -22.03
CA LEU A 117 -16.17 -5.34 -22.91
C LEU A 117 -17.51 -4.88 -23.52
N THR A 118 -17.68 -5.16 -24.81
CA THR A 118 -18.89 -4.79 -25.56
C THR A 118 -19.57 -6.04 -26.12
N SER A 119 -20.61 -5.86 -26.94
CA SER A 119 -21.27 -6.97 -27.64
C SER A 119 -20.34 -7.78 -28.55
N GLY A 120 -19.18 -7.23 -28.94
CA GLY A 120 -18.12 -7.99 -29.60
C GLY A 120 -17.65 -9.20 -28.78
N SER A 121 -17.55 -9.05 -27.46
CA SER A 121 -17.17 -10.14 -26.56
C SER A 121 -18.20 -11.27 -26.49
N LEU A 122 -19.49 -10.98 -26.72
CA LEU A 122 -20.54 -12.01 -26.77
C LEU A 122 -20.30 -12.99 -27.93
N LYS A 123 -19.83 -12.49 -29.08
CA LYS A 123 -19.43 -13.35 -30.22
C LYS A 123 -18.28 -14.26 -29.81
N THR A 124 -17.27 -13.72 -29.12
CA THR A 124 -16.17 -14.52 -28.61
C THR A 124 -16.64 -15.61 -27.65
N LEU A 125 -17.56 -15.29 -26.73
CA LEU A 125 -18.12 -16.27 -25.78
C LEU A 125 -18.74 -17.49 -26.48
N THR A 126 -19.30 -17.33 -27.68
CA THR A 126 -19.87 -18.47 -28.43
C THR A 126 -18.86 -19.55 -28.79
N HIS A 127 -17.57 -19.22 -28.87
CA HIS A 127 -16.50 -20.21 -29.13
C HIS A 127 -16.34 -21.17 -27.96
N PHE A 128 -16.66 -20.73 -26.74
CA PHE A 128 -16.52 -21.54 -25.53
C PHE A 128 -17.80 -22.31 -25.14
N ARG A 129 -18.87 -22.22 -25.94
CA ARG A 129 -20.20 -22.75 -25.58
C ARG A 129 -20.21 -24.25 -25.26
N HIS A 130 -19.35 -25.02 -25.91
CA HIS A 130 -19.29 -26.48 -25.74
C HIS A 130 -18.43 -26.93 -24.54
N THR A 131 -17.65 -26.03 -23.94
CA THR A 131 -16.68 -26.35 -22.89
C THR A 131 -17.00 -25.69 -21.56
N LEU A 132 -17.61 -24.50 -21.57
CA LEU A 132 -17.88 -23.73 -20.36
C LEU A 132 -18.83 -24.46 -19.41
N VAL A 133 -18.40 -24.52 -18.15
CA VAL A 133 -19.17 -25.04 -17.01
C VAL A 133 -19.54 -23.90 -16.05
N SER A 134 -18.70 -22.86 -15.95
CA SER A 134 -18.94 -21.68 -15.13
C SER A 134 -18.70 -20.40 -15.90
N LEU A 135 -19.69 -19.52 -15.91
CA LEU A 135 -19.59 -18.19 -16.51
C LEU A 135 -20.10 -17.14 -15.51
N SER A 136 -19.30 -16.10 -15.29
CA SER A 136 -19.73 -14.90 -14.57
C SER A 136 -19.51 -13.68 -15.45
N LEU A 137 -20.55 -12.86 -15.59
CA LEU A 137 -20.55 -11.56 -16.28
C LEU A 137 -20.87 -10.41 -15.32
N TYR A 138 -20.60 -10.62 -14.02
CA TYR A 138 -21.05 -9.72 -12.97
C TYR A 138 -20.58 -8.28 -13.19
N GLY A 139 -21.52 -7.33 -13.17
CA GLY A 139 -21.20 -5.91 -13.30
C GLY A 139 -20.63 -5.48 -14.66
N CYS A 140 -20.69 -6.32 -15.69
CA CYS A 140 -20.22 -5.98 -17.04
C CYS A 140 -21.24 -5.12 -17.80
N SER A 141 -21.31 -3.83 -17.46
CA SER A 141 -22.42 -2.94 -17.83
C SER A 141 -22.62 -2.73 -19.35
N ASN A 142 -21.57 -2.95 -20.15
CA ASN A 142 -21.58 -2.66 -21.58
C ASN A 142 -21.64 -3.91 -22.47
N ILE A 143 -21.55 -5.11 -21.90
CA ILE A 143 -21.39 -6.35 -22.68
C ILE A 143 -22.63 -6.67 -23.54
N PHE A 144 -23.83 -6.33 -23.06
CA PHE A 144 -25.08 -6.49 -23.80
C PHE A 144 -25.49 -5.21 -24.56
N ARG A 145 -24.67 -4.16 -24.58
CA ARG A 145 -25.01 -2.90 -25.27
C ARG A 145 -24.77 -3.04 -26.79
N ARG A 146 -25.76 -2.67 -27.58
CA ARG A 146 -25.67 -2.70 -29.06
C ARG A 146 -24.64 -1.71 -29.60
N ARG A 147 -23.76 -2.17 -30.49
CA ARG A 147 -22.86 -1.29 -31.26
C ARG A 147 -23.65 -0.61 -32.39
N GLY A 148 -23.52 0.72 -32.52
CA GLY A 148 -23.91 1.42 -33.76
C GLY A 148 -25.09 2.39 -33.72
N LEU A 149 -25.61 2.79 -32.55
CA LEU A 149 -26.38 4.03 -32.49
C LEU A 149 -25.44 5.17 -32.11
N ASN A 150 -25.24 6.10 -33.04
CA ASN A 150 -24.93 7.49 -32.69
C ASN A 150 -25.84 7.88 -31.51
N THR A 151 -25.31 8.65 -30.58
CA THR A 151 -25.91 9.12 -29.33
C THR A 151 -27.20 9.97 -29.48
N GLN A 152 -28.01 9.77 -30.53
CA GLN A 152 -29.16 10.60 -30.89
C GLN A 152 -30.51 9.88 -30.98
N ALA A 153 -30.59 8.55 -30.82
CA ALA A 153 -31.90 7.91 -30.66
C ALA A 153 -32.35 8.10 -29.20
N LEU A 154 -33.03 9.20 -28.91
CA LEU A 154 -33.65 9.46 -27.63
C LEU A 154 -34.91 8.57 -27.49
N ASP A 155 -35.16 8.01 -26.31
CA ASP A 155 -36.45 7.43 -25.96
C ASP A 155 -37.52 8.54 -25.84
N ASP A 156 -38.79 8.17 -25.64
CA ASP A 156 -39.92 9.10 -25.51
C ASP A 156 -39.76 10.14 -24.36
N GLN A 157 -38.69 10.04 -23.57
CA GLN A 157 -38.35 10.90 -22.44
C GLN A 157 -37.02 11.67 -22.64
N GLY A 158 -36.39 11.61 -23.81
CA GLY A 158 -35.16 12.36 -24.08
C GLY A 158 -33.88 11.69 -23.57
N ASN A 159 -33.87 10.37 -23.28
CA ASN A 159 -32.67 9.64 -22.88
C ASN A 159 -32.14 8.74 -24.00
N PRO A 160 -30.82 8.53 -24.14
CA PRO A 160 -30.27 7.63 -25.16
C PRO A 160 -30.91 6.22 -25.06
N SER A 161 -31.45 5.71 -26.16
CA SER A 161 -32.10 4.40 -26.27
C SER A 161 -31.10 3.29 -25.98
N ARG A 162 -31.12 2.81 -24.73
CA ARG A 162 -30.27 1.73 -24.21
C ARG A 162 -30.96 0.37 -24.38
N ARG A 163 -31.08 -0.13 -25.60
CA ARG A 163 -31.60 -1.50 -25.85
C ARG A 163 -30.47 -2.52 -25.89
N ALA A 164 -30.70 -3.69 -25.27
CA ALA A 164 -29.79 -4.82 -25.33
C ALA A 164 -29.66 -5.35 -26.77
N GLU A 165 -28.54 -6.01 -27.11
CA GLU A 165 -28.38 -6.74 -28.37
C GLU A 165 -29.45 -7.84 -28.50
N PRO A 166 -30.32 -7.77 -29.50
CA PRO A 166 -31.45 -8.71 -29.63
C PRO A 166 -31.04 -10.13 -30.08
N ASP A 167 -29.79 -10.35 -30.51
CA ASP A 167 -29.40 -11.56 -31.25
C ASP A 167 -28.55 -12.58 -30.46
N PHE A 168 -28.20 -12.31 -29.18
CA PHE A 168 -27.44 -13.26 -28.36
C PHE A 168 -28.34 -14.03 -27.39
N THR A 169 -28.21 -15.35 -27.38
CA THR A 169 -28.82 -16.25 -26.38
C THR A 169 -27.77 -17.24 -25.88
N PHE A 170 -28.01 -17.86 -24.72
CA PHE A 170 -27.17 -18.95 -24.22
C PHE A 170 -27.47 -20.31 -24.87
N GLN A 171 -28.08 -20.32 -26.05
CA GLN A 171 -28.34 -21.56 -26.78
C GLN A 171 -27.04 -22.28 -27.14
N GLY A 172 -26.98 -23.59 -26.86
CA GLY A 172 -25.81 -24.44 -27.11
C GLY A 172 -24.76 -24.45 -26.00
N PHE A 173 -25.00 -23.73 -24.90
CA PHE A 173 -24.20 -23.82 -23.67
C PHE A 173 -24.61 -25.02 -22.81
N ASP A 174 -24.61 -26.22 -23.41
CA ASP A 174 -25.25 -27.41 -22.84
C ASP A 174 -24.56 -27.93 -21.56
N ARG A 175 -23.30 -27.54 -21.34
CA ARG A 175 -22.50 -27.91 -20.15
C ARG A 175 -22.50 -26.85 -19.04
N LEU A 176 -23.14 -25.70 -19.27
CA LEU A 176 -23.10 -24.59 -18.33
C LEU A 176 -23.92 -24.90 -17.07
N ARG A 177 -23.23 -24.98 -15.93
CA ARG A 177 -23.82 -25.32 -14.63
C ARG A 177 -23.94 -24.11 -13.71
N LEU A 178 -23.03 -23.14 -13.81
CA LEU A 178 -22.99 -21.96 -12.98
C LEU A 178 -23.03 -20.72 -13.87
N LEU A 179 -24.07 -19.90 -13.71
CA LEU A 179 -24.20 -18.65 -14.46
C LEU A 179 -24.48 -17.48 -13.53
N ASN A 180 -23.64 -16.46 -13.61
CA ASN A 180 -23.82 -15.19 -12.90
C ASN A 180 -24.01 -14.04 -13.89
N LEU A 181 -25.18 -13.42 -13.85
CA LEU A 181 -25.56 -12.23 -14.63
C LEU A 181 -25.82 -11.02 -13.73
N GLY A 182 -25.42 -11.07 -12.45
CA GLY A 182 -25.70 -10.02 -11.49
C GLY A 182 -25.07 -8.67 -11.86
N GLY A 183 -25.69 -7.58 -11.40
CA GLY A 183 -25.16 -6.23 -11.56
C GLY A 183 -25.18 -5.68 -12.99
N LEU A 184 -25.93 -6.28 -13.91
CA LEU A 184 -26.11 -5.75 -15.26
C LEU A 184 -26.94 -4.46 -15.23
N ALA A 185 -26.42 -3.39 -15.83
CA ALA A 185 -27.04 -2.06 -15.81
C ALA A 185 -28.20 -1.89 -16.82
N LEU A 186 -28.32 -2.78 -17.81
CA LEU A 186 -29.35 -2.72 -18.84
C LEU A 186 -30.53 -3.62 -18.47
N PRO A 187 -31.78 -3.23 -18.78
CA PRO A 187 -32.90 -4.16 -18.72
C PRO A 187 -32.69 -5.23 -19.78
N VAL A 188 -32.29 -6.43 -19.32
CA VAL A 188 -32.12 -7.62 -20.15
C VAL A 188 -33.34 -8.51 -19.96
N ASP A 189 -33.92 -8.98 -21.06
CA ASP A 189 -34.95 -10.02 -21.00
C ASP A 189 -34.28 -11.37 -20.69
N VAL A 190 -34.15 -11.66 -19.38
CA VAL A 190 -33.51 -12.87 -18.89
C VAL A 190 -34.26 -14.14 -19.29
N GLU A 191 -35.58 -14.08 -19.48
CA GLU A 191 -36.36 -15.25 -19.90
C GLU A 191 -35.97 -15.65 -21.33
N ALA A 192 -35.88 -14.69 -22.24
CA ALA A 192 -35.43 -14.93 -23.61
C ALA A 192 -33.94 -15.32 -23.69
N LEU A 193 -33.09 -14.71 -22.87
CA LEU A 193 -31.63 -14.92 -22.91
C LEU A 193 -31.21 -16.32 -22.47
N LEU A 194 -31.87 -16.87 -21.46
CA LEU A 194 -31.43 -18.08 -20.74
C LEU A 194 -31.95 -19.39 -21.35
N HIS A 195 -32.81 -19.35 -22.37
CA HIS A 195 -33.42 -20.54 -22.93
C HIS A 195 -32.66 -21.08 -24.16
N PRO A 196 -32.28 -22.37 -24.24
CA PRO A 196 -32.31 -23.42 -23.20
C PRO A 196 -30.94 -23.63 -22.51
N LEU A 197 -30.94 -23.78 -21.18
CA LEU A 197 -29.76 -24.16 -20.37
C LEU A 197 -30.05 -25.45 -19.56
N PRO A 198 -29.86 -26.64 -20.13
CA PRO A 198 -30.41 -27.89 -19.56
C PRO A 198 -29.72 -28.38 -18.28
N THR A 199 -28.46 -27.98 -18.05
CA THR A 199 -27.64 -28.48 -16.93
C THR A 199 -27.41 -27.45 -15.83
N LEU A 200 -28.15 -26.34 -15.84
CA LEU A 200 -27.96 -25.23 -14.91
C LEU A 200 -28.27 -25.63 -13.46
N VAL A 201 -27.31 -25.39 -12.56
CA VAL A 201 -27.34 -25.72 -11.13
C VAL A 201 -27.28 -24.48 -10.24
N SER A 202 -26.59 -23.42 -10.66
CA SER A 202 -26.52 -22.15 -9.93
C SER A 202 -26.79 -20.99 -10.86
N LEU A 203 -27.68 -20.09 -10.42
CA LEU A 203 -28.07 -18.90 -11.14
C LEU A 203 -28.05 -17.69 -10.21
N ASP A 204 -27.28 -16.67 -10.61
CA ASP A 204 -27.24 -15.38 -9.93
C ASP A 204 -27.80 -14.29 -10.85
N LEU A 205 -28.90 -13.67 -10.40
CA LEU A 205 -29.62 -12.59 -11.08
C LEU A 205 -29.62 -11.31 -10.22
N SER A 206 -28.60 -11.12 -9.39
CA SER A 206 -28.50 -9.99 -8.46
C SER A 206 -28.75 -8.65 -9.16
N GLY A 207 -29.66 -7.83 -8.63
CA GLY A 207 -29.99 -6.51 -9.16
C GLY A 207 -30.70 -6.49 -10.51
N ILE A 208 -31.06 -7.65 -11.07
CA ILE A 208 -31.82 -7.71 -12.33
C ILE A 208 -33.32 -7.58 -12.04
N ARG A 209 -34.03 -6.84 -12.90
CA ARG A 209 -35.49 -6.78 -12.86
C ARG A 209 -36.09 -8.08 -13.39
N ILE A 210 -36.89 -8.75 -12.57
CA ILE A 210 -37.63 -9.95 -12.94
C ILE A 210 -39.13 -9.63 -12.85
N PRO A 211 -39.83 -9.44 -13.98
CA PRO A 211 -41.26 -9.12 -13.94
C PRO A 211 -42.14 -10.31 -13.56
N ARG A 212 -41.71 -11.54 -13.89
CA ARG A 212 -42.41 -12.80 -13.62
C ARG A 212 -41.37 -13.87 -13.32
N ALA A 213 -41.58 -14.65 -12.26
CA ALA A 213 -40.62 -15.69 -11.85
C ALA A 213 -40.83 -17.03 -12.57
N LYS A 214 -41.98 -17.23 -13.22
CA LYS A 214 -42.41 -18.55 -13.74
C LYS A 214 -41.40 -19.26 -14.64
N PHE A 215 -40.59 -18.52 -15.41
CA PHE A 215 -39.56 -19.11 -16.27
C PHE A 215 -38.49 -19.90 -15.50
N LEU A 216 -38.25 -19.59 -14.21
CA LEU A 216 -37.32 -20.32 -13.35
C LEU A 216 -37.72 -21.80 -13.17
N LEU A 217 -39.01 -22.12 -13.34
CA LEU A 217 -39.53 -23.48 -13.21
C LEU A 217 -38.98 -24.45 -14.27
N GLN A 218 -38.38 -23.94 -15.35
CA GLN A 218 -37.66 -24.78 -16.31
C GLN A 218 -36.48 -25.53 -15.66
N TRP A 219 -35.93 -25.01 -14.56
CA TRP A 219 -34.85 -25.63 -13.78
C TRP A 219 -35.32 -26.16 -12.43
N LYS A 220 -36.62 -26.41 -12.25
CA LYS A 220 -37.15 -26.90 -10.96
C LYS A 220 -36.37 -28.12 -10.43
N ASP A 221 -35.99 -29.02 -11.34
CA ASP A 221 -35.32 -30.30 -11.07
C ASP A 221 -33.79 -30.25 -11.27
N THR A 222 -33.19 -29.07 -11.46
CA THR A 222 -31.73 -28.93 -11.63
C THR A 222 -31.13 -27.86 -10.73
N LEU A 223 -31.83 -26.75 -10.49
CA LEU A 223 -31.33 -25.60 -9.76
C LEU A 223 -31.17 -25.90 -8.27
N ALA A 224 -29.94 -25.77 -7.77
CA ALA A 224 -29.56 -25.94 -6.36
C ALA A 224 -29.18 -24.62 -5.68
N SER A 225 -28.80 -23.59 -6.46
CA SER A 225 -28.43 -22.28 -5.93
C SER A 225 -29.10 -21.17 -6.73
N LEU A 226 -29.79 -20.27 -6.03
CA LEU A 226 -30.46 -19.13 -6.62
C LEU A 226 -30.13 -17.86 -5.81
N VAL A 227 -29.53 -16.87 -6.47
CA VAL A 227 -29.20 -15.57 -5.88
C VAL A 227 -30.05 -14.49 -6.53
N LEU A 228 -30.89 -13.86 -5.71
CA LEU A 228 -31.80 -12.77 -6.08
C LEU A 228 -31.50 -11.52 -5.25
N TYR A 229 -30.22 -11.31 -4.89
CA TYR A 229 -29.82 -10.13 -4.11
C TYR A 229 -30.25 -8.86 -4.81
N ASN A 230 -30.93 -7.97 -4.10
CA ASN A 230 -31.43 -6.70 -4.62
C ASN A 230 -32.42 -6.81 -5.79
N VAL A 231 -33.10 -7.94 -5.93
CA VAL A 231 -34.24 -8.12 -6.84
C VAL A 231 -35.53 -7.66 -6.16
N GLU A 232 -36.43 -7.03 -6.93
CA GLU A 232 -37.76 -6.71 -6.44
C GLU A 232 -38.66 -7.95 -6.43
N LEU A 233 -38.86 -8.51 -5.25
CA LEU A 233 -39.69 -9.71 -5.06
C LEU A 233 -41.16 -9.36 -4.82
N SER A 234 -42.05 -10.29 -5.16
CA SER A 234 -43.48 -10.27 -4.82
C SER A 234 -43.92 -11.65 -4.32
N GLU A 235 -45.16 -11.78 -3.84
CA GLU A 235 -45.72 -13.08 -3.44
C GLU A 235 -45.69 -14.12 -4.59
N GLU A 236 -45.86 -13.69 -5.85
CA GLU A 236 -45.74 -14.58 -7.03
C GLU A 236 -44.31 -15.12 -7.20
N HIS A 237 -43.31 -14.30 -6.91
CA HIS A 237 -41.91 -14.71 -6.92
C HIS A 237 -41.66 -15.78 -5.86
N ILE A 238 -42.08 -15.52 -4.61
CA ILE A 238 -41.90 -16.49 -3.52
C ILE A 238 -42.62 -17.81 -3.82
N HIS A 239 -43.86 -17.75 -4.28
CA HIS A 239 -44.64 -18.94 -4.65
C HIS A 239 -43.98 -19.76 -5.76
N THR A 240 -43.23 -19.11 -6.66
CA THR A 240 -42.45 -19.81 -7.69
C THR A 240 -41.16 -20.39 -7.13
N ILE A 241 -40.42 -19.63 -6.33
CA ILE A 241 -39.15 -20.06 -5.72
C ILE A 241 -39.33 -21.31 -4.86
N VAL A 242 -40.39 -21.38 -4.04
CA VAL A 242 -40.65 -22.54 -3.19
C VAL A 242 -40.92 -23.82 -4.00
N LYS A 243 -41.31 -23.73 -5.28
CA LYS A 243 -41.55 -24.90 -6.16
C LYS A 243 -40.29 -25.50 -6.76
N LEU A 244 -39.12 -24.90 -6.56
CA LEU A 244 -37.86 -25.41 -7.09
C LEU A 244 -37.41 -26.64 -6.27
N SER A 245 -37.77 -27.83 -6.76
CA SER A 245 -37.61 -29.13 -6.09
C SER A 245 -36.16 -29.44 -5.72
N ASN A 246 -35.16 -29.01 -6.49
CA ASN A 246 -33.76 -29.28 -6.16
C ASN A 246 -33.15 -28.34 -5.11
N LEU A 247 -33.77 -27.19 -4.83
CA LEU A 247 -33.51 -26.47 -3.57
C LEU A 247 -33.95 -27.34 -2.38
N ARG A 248 -34.87 -28.30 -2.61
CA ARG A 248 -35.34 -29.31 -1.67
C ARG A 248 -34.59 -30.66 -1.76
N VAL A 249 -33.93 -31.08 -2.84
CA VAL A 249 -33.40 -32.48 -2.94
C VAL A 249 -32.10 -32.58 -3.77
N HIS A 250 -30.99 -33.04 -3.16
CA HIS A 250 -29.96 -33.90 -3.80
C HIS A 250 -28.83 -34.27 -2.81
N LEU A 251 -28.50 -35.55 -2.62
CA LEU A 251 -27.44 -35.97 -1.68
C LEU A 251 -26.00 -35.58 -2.11
N PHE A 252 -25.79 -35.15 -3.35
CA PHE A 252 -24.46 -35.03 -3.98
C PHE A 252 -24.03 -33.60 -4.34
N LEU A 253 -24.83 -32.56 -4.05
CA LEU A 253 -24.44 -31.15 -4.27
C LEU A 253 -24.29 -30.43 -2.92
N PRO A 254 -23.10 -29.86 -2.61
CA PRO A 254 -22.83 -29.27 -1.29
C PRO A 254 -23.51 -27.92 -1.02
N HIS A 255 -24.02 -27.23 -2.05
CA HIS A 255 -24.49 -25.85 -1.93
C HIS A 255 -25.96 -25.70 -2.34
N ARG A 256 -26.88 -25.99 -1.42
CA ARG A 256 -28.30 -25.61 -1.52
C ARG A 256 -28.48 -24.22 -0.93
N HIS A 257 -28.47 -23.21 -1.78
CA HIS A 257 -28.40 -21.80 -1.39
C HIS A 257 -29.56 -20.99 -1.98
N LEU A 258 -30.21 -20.20 -1.13
CA LEU A 258 -31.17 -19.19 -1.53
C LEU A 258 -30.75 -17.85 -0.94
N ASP A 259 -30.61 -16.84 -1.80
CA ASP A 259 -30.42 -15.46 -1.38
C ASP A 259 -31.57 -14.60 -1.91
N ILE A 260 -32.29 -13.99 -0.98
CA ILE A 260 -33.36 -13.02 -1.25
C ILE A 260 -33.08 -11.68 -0.53
N SER A 261 -31.84 -11.47 -0.10
CA SER A 261 -31.40 -10.27 0.60
C SER A 261 -31.57 -9.04 -0.28
N ARG A 262 -31.87 -7.88 0.33
CA ARG A 262 -32.16 -6.67 -0.44
C ARG A 262 -31.74 -5.44 0.32
N GLU A 263 -31.01 -4.55 -0.35
CA GLU A 263 -30.64 -3.28 0.23
C GLU A 263 -31.85 -2.33 0.31
N ASN A 264 -31.97 -1.61 1.43
CA ASN A 264 -33.15 -0.81 1.76
C ASN A 264 -33.32 0.37 0.79
N GLN A 265 -34.13 0.20 -0.26
CA GLN A 265 -34.59 1.29 -1.12
C GLN A 265 -35.91 1.84 -0.58
N ARG A 266 -36.02 3.18 -0.52
CA ARG A 266 -37.11 3.96 0.11
C ARG A 266 -38.54 3.66 -0.40
N SER A 267 -38.74 2.74 -1.35
CA SER A 267 -40.04 2.25 -1.81
C SER A 267 -40.27 0.79 -1.39
N PHE A 268 -41.10 0.58 -0.36
CA PHE A 268 -41.44 -0.74 0.16
C PHE A 268 -42.56 -1.40 -0.67
N SER A 269 -42.22 -2.30 -1.60
CA SER A 269 -43.21 -3.20 -2.22
C SER A 269 -43.31 -4.54 -1.49
N PHE A 270 -42.22 -5.08 -0.94
CA PHE A 270 -42.18 -6.40 -0.31
C PHE A 270 -41.54 -6.36 1.09
N LYS A 271 -42.22 -6.99 2.07
CA LYS A 271 -41.73 -7.17 3.44
C LYS A 271 -41.71 -8.65 3.76
N LEU A 272 -40.60 -9.14 4.32
CA LEU A 272 -40.51 -10.54 4.72
C LEU A 272 -41.40 -10.77 5.95
N SER A 273 -42.49 -11.53 5.76
CA SER A 273 -43.40 -11.90 6.83
C SER A 273 -42.98 -13.21 7.49
N ARG A 274 -43.48 -13.47 8.71
CA ARG A 274 -43.32 -14.78 9.37
C ARG A 274 -43.86 -15.92 8.48
N ASN A 275 -45.02 -15.73 7.85
CA ASN A 275 -45.63 -16.76 6.99
C ASN A 275 -44.79 -17.07 5.76
N THR A 276 -44.22 -16.03 5.13
CA THR A 276 -43.32 -16.17 3.98
C THR A 276 -42.07 -16.96 4.36
N LEU A 277 -41.44 -16.60 5.48
CA LEU A 277 -40.26 -17.30 5.98
C LEU A 277 -40.57 -18.75 6.40
N THR A 278 -41.70 -18.98 7.08
CA THR A 278 -42.19 -20.34 7.39
C THR A 278 -42.40 -21.15 6.12
N GLY A 279 -43.04 -20.58 5.09
CA GLY A 279 -43.21 -21.20 3.79
C GLY A 279 -41.87 -21.62 3.21
N ILE A 280 -40.90 -20.69 3.10
CA ILE A 280 -39.55 -20.97 2.61
C ILE A 280 -38.89 -22.13 3.37
N VAL A 281 -38.95 -22.15 4.70
CA VAL A 281 -38.28 -23.18 5.51
C VAL A 281 -38.97 -24.54 5.39
N GLN A 282 -40.30 -24.58 5.42
CA GLN A 282 -41.06 -25.83 5.32
C GLN A 282 -40.98 -26.43 3.92
N ASP A 283 -41.16 -25.58 2.91
CA ASP A 283 -41.11 -26.00 1.52
C ASP A 283 -39.69 -26.37 1.11
N LEU A 284 -38.68 -25.55 1.46
CA LEU A 284 -37.27 -25.79 1.16
C LEU A 284 -36.55 -26.50 2.30
N SER A 285 -37.12 -27.59 2.82
CA SER A 285 -36.67 -28.30 4.03
C SER A 285 -35.23 -28.84 4.02
N HIS A 286 -34.56 -28.88 2.86
CA HIS A 286 -33.18 -29.32 2.75
C HIS A 286 -32.17 -28.18 2.53
N LEU A 287 -32.63 -26.93 2.54
CA LEU A 287 -31.78 -25.76 2.38
C LEU A 287 -30.58 -25.82 3.35
N VAL A 288 -29.40 -25.47 2.84
CA VAL A 288 -28.15 -25.52 3.59
C VAL A 288 -27.63 -24.11 3.88
N SER A 289 -28.01 -23.16 3.02
CA SER A 289 -27.63 -21.77 3.13
C SER A 289 -28.80 -20.86 2.76
N LEU A 290 -29.10 -19.88 3.61
CA LEU A 290 -30.14 -18.89 3.39
C LEU A 290 -29.60 -17.50 3.66
N ASP A 291 -29.80 -16.55 2.77
CA ASP A 291 -29.51 -15.14 3.00
C ASP A 291 -30.77 -14.29 2.93
N ILE A 292 -31.10 -13.65 4.06
CA ILE A 292 -32.22 -12.71 4.23
C ILE A 292 -31.72 -11.37 4.78
N SER A 293 -30.42 -11.08 4.64
CA SER A 293 -29.79 -9.86 5.13
C SER A 293 -30.47 -8.62 4.56
N LEU A 294 -30.38 -7.51 5.30
CA LEU A 294 -30.88 -6.18 4.91
C LEU A 294 -32.41 -6.07 4.71
N LEU A 295 -33.16 -7.18 4.86
CA LEU A 295 -34.62 -7.18 4.80
C LEU A 295 -35.22 -6.69 6.12
N LEU A 296 -36.28 -5.88 6.00
CA LEU A 296 -37.15 -5.60 7.13
C LEU A 296 -37.98 -6.85 7.47
N PHE A 297 -37.77 -7.37 8.67
CA PHE A 297 -38.53 -8.48 9.21
C PHE A 297 -39.47 -7.99 10.32
N LEU A 298 -40.78 -8.12 10.09
CA LEU A 298 -41.83 -7.73 11.04
C LEU A 298 -42.23 -8.92 11.92
N SER A 299 -41.36 -9.33 12.83
CA SER A 299 -41.74 -10.24 13.93
C SER A 299 -40.67 -10.23 15.00
N SER A 300 -41.08 -10.22 16.27
CA SER A 300 -40.18 -10.49 17.39
C SER A 300 -39.75 -11.95 17.35
N GLY A 301 -38.44 -12.20 17.34
CA GLY A 301 -37.89 -13.50 17.71
C GLY A 301 -38.25 -13.83 19.15
N SER A 302 -38.22 -15.10 19.51
CA SER A 302 -38.39 -15.50 20.91
C SER A 302 -37.03 -15.42 21.62
N ILE A 303 -37.01 -14.78 22.79
CA ILE A 303 -35.84 -14.74 23.68
C ILE A 303 -35.83 -15.97 24.60
N GLU A 304 -36.92 -16.75 24.63
CA GLU A 304 -36.99 -17.96 25.43
C GLU A 304 -36.06 -19.05 24.89
N PRO A 305 -35.39 -19.81 25.78
CA PRO A 305 -34.55 -20.95 25.40
C PRO A 305 -35.44 -22.05 24.80
N SER A 306 -35.51 -22.05 23.47
CA SER A 306 -36.07 -23.12 22.62
C SER A 306 -34.98 -23.55 21.65
N ASP A 307 -35.15 -24.67 20.93
CA ASP A 307 -34.16 -25.19 19.98
C ASP A 307 -33.72 -24.15 18.93
N SER A 308 -34.58 -23.17 18.61
CA SER A 308 -34.25 -21.96 17.86
C SER A 308 -35.02 -20.74 18.35
N SER A 309 -34.32 -19.62 18.52
CA SER A 309 -34.91 -18.30 18.83
C SER A 309 -35.70 -17.69 17.65
N ILE A 310 -35.51 -18.23 16.44
CA ILE A 310 -36.22 -17.80 15.23
C ILE A 310 -37.32 -18.83 14.92
N PHE A 311 -38.58 -18.42 15.06
CA PHE A 311 -39.75 -19.31 15.04
C PHE A 311 -39.79 -20.25 13.82
N PRO A 312 -39.65 -19.77 12.57
CA PRO A 312 -39.64 -20.66 11.39
C PRO A 312 -38.53 -21.72 11.39
N PHE A 313 -37.44 -21.52 12.14
CA PHE A 313 -36.30 -22.43 12.16
C PHE A 313 -36.31 -23.45 13.30
N ARG A 314 -37.34 -23.44 14.16
CA ARG A 314 -37.46 -24.39 15.29
C ARG A 314 -37.55 -25.84 14.85
N ASP A 315 -38.21 -26.09 13.73
CA ASP A 315 -38.41 -27.44 13.19
C ASP A 315 -37.28 -27.89 12.24
N LEU A 316 -36.16 -27.16 12.20
CA LEU A 316 -35.01 -27.56 11.38
C LEU A 316 -34.39 -28.85 11.93
N LYS A 317 -34.36 -29.89 11.09
CA LYS A 317 -33.72 -31.18 11.42
C LYS A 317 -32.20 -31.06 11.63
N ARG A 318 -31.58 -30.02 11.07
CA ARG A 318 -30.14 -29.74 11.17
C ARG A 318 -29.89 -28.23 11.06
N PRO A 319 -28.87 -27.70 11.75
CA PRO A 319 -28.45 -26.31 11.56
C PRO A 319 -28.06 -26.03 10.11
N LEU A 320 -28.32 -24.80 9.65
CA LEU A 320 -27.83 -24.32 8.36
C LEU A 320 -26.30 -24.20 8.40
N GLN A 321 -25.63 -24.40 7.26
CA GLN A 321 -24.20 -24.10 7.15
C GLN A 321 -23.96 -22.60 7.13
N PHE A 322 -24.86 -21.84 6.52
CA PHE A 322 -24.81 -20.38 6.47
C PHE A 322 -26.20 -19.78 6.64
N LEU A 323 -26.29 -18.73 7.46
CA LEU A 323 -27.48 -17.91 7.59
C LEU A 323 -27.10 -16.42 7.56
N GLY A 324 -27.52 -15.73 6.50
CA GLY A 324 -27.29 -14.32 6.31
C GLY A 324 -28.34 -13.48 7.03
N LEU A 325 -27.94 -12.78 8.10
CA LEU A 325 -28.80 -11.92 8.93
C LEU A 325 -28.24 -10.50 9.07
N TYR A 326 -27.29 -10.12 8.22
CA TYR A 326 -26.62 -8.84 8.32
C TYR A 326 -27.62 -7.68 8.25
N ASP A 327 -27.52 -6.76 9.22
CA ASP A 327 -28.43 -5.61 9.37
C ASP A 327 -29.92 -5.98 9.49
N THR A 328 -30.20 -7.10 10.17
CA THR A 328 -31.56 -7.52 10.54
C THR A 328 -31.70 -7.54 12.07
N SER A 329 -32.91 -7.34 12.60
CA SER A 329 -33.16 -7.48 14.04
C SER A 329 -32.92 -8.92 14.56
N LEU A 330 -32.94 -9.91 13.67
CA LEU A 330 -32.76 -11.33 14.00
C LEU A 330 -31.32 -11.69 14.38
N CYS A 331 -30.31 -10.94 13.92
CA CYS A 331 -28.92 -11.24 14.24
C CYS A 331 -28.58 -11.08 15.74
N ASN A 332 -29.41 -10.32 16.48
CA ASN A 332 -29.27 -10.10 17.91
C ASN A 332 -29.73 -11.28 18.79
N LEU A 333 -30.36 -12.29 18.19
CA LEU A 333 -30.83 -13.49 18.89
C LEU A 333 -29.66 -14.40 19.27
N THR A 334 -29.89 -15.29 20.25
CA THR A 334 -28.87 -16.18 20.81
C THR A 334 -28.83 -17.54 20.11
N HIS A 335 -29.94 -18.28 20.16
CA HIS A 335 -30.03 -19.64 19.62
C HIS A 335 -30.37 -19.60 18.13
N ILE A 336 -29.41 -19.15 17.32
CA ILE A 336 -29.53 -19.11 15.86
C ILE A 336 -29.02 -20.46 15.30
N PRO A 337 -29.87 -21.27 14.63
CA PRO A 337 -29.52 -22.63 14.22
C PRO A 337 -28.68 -22.65 12.93
N ALA A 338 -27.47 -22.08 12.98
CA ALA A 338 -26.53 -22.08 11.86
C ALA A 338 -25.06 -22.07 12.31
N TYR A 339 -24.17 -22.70 11.53
CA TYR A 339 -22.73 -22.73 11.80
C TYR A 339 -22.03 -21.41 11.50
N LYS A 340 -22.38 -20.75 10.39
CA LYS A 340 -21.87 -19.43 10.02
C LYS A 340 -23.03 -18.45 9.92
N VAL A 341 -22.99 -17.40 10.74
CA VAL A 341 -24.04 -16.36 10.79
C VAL A 341 -23.42 -15.01 10.45
N THR A 342 -24.01 -14.27 9.52
CA THR A 342 -23.65 -12.85 9.29
C THR A 342 -24.57 -11.94 10.10
N GLY A 343 -24.08 -10.79 10.55
CA GLY A 343 -24.81 -9.95 11.50
C GLY A 343 -23.97 -8.79 12.01
N THR A 344 -24.54 -8.00 12.91
CA THR A 344 -23.88 -6.83 13.54
C THR A 344 -23.73 -6.99 15.06
N ARG A 345 -24.11 -8.14 15.62
CA ARG A 345 -24.14 -8.35 17.08
C ARG A 345 -22.74 -8.47 17.70
N ASN A 346 -21.81 -9.13 17.01
CA ASN A 346 -20.49 -9.45 17.54
C ASN A 346 -19.42 -9.58 16.43
N GLU A 347 -18.16 -9.68 16.85
CA GLU A 347 -16.99 -9.79 15.97
C GLU A 347 -17.12 -10.92 14.93
N ASP A 348 -17.51 -12.13 15.35
CA ASP A 348 -17.67 -13.28 14.44
C ASP A 348 -18.70 -13.01 13.33
N GLN A 349 -19.85 -12.45 13.70
CA GLN A 349 -20.90 -12.12 12.75
C GLN A 349 -20.46 -11.05 11.74
N ILE A 350 -19.68 -10.06 12.18
CA ILE A 350 -19.16 -9.00 11.33
C ILE A 350 -18.09 -9.56 10.39
N LEU A 351 -17.13 -10.35 10.89
CA LEU A 351 -16.11 -10.99 10.06
C LEU A 351 -16.72 -11.95 9.03
N ASN A 352 -17.75 -12.70 9.42
CA ASN A 352 -18.52 -13.53 8.50
C ASN A 352 -19.21 -12.71 7.41
N ALA A 353 -19.72 -11.52 7.74
CA ALA A 353 -20.35 -10.62 6.78
C ALA A 353 -19.33 -10.04 5.79
N ILE A 354 -18.16 -9.58 6.27
CA ILE A 354 -17.09 -9.11 5.40
C ILE A 354 -16.68 -10.24 4.45
N GLU A 355 -16.41 -11.44 4.98
CA GLU A 355 -16.01 -12.60 4.17
C GLU A 355 -17.06 -12.99 3.11
N ALA A 356 -18.36 -12.92 3.45
CA ALA A 356 -19.43 -13.31 2.53
C ALA A 356 -19.71 -12.27 1.44
N TYR A 357 -19.57 -10.98 1.75
CA TYR A 357 -20.10 -9.91 0.89
C TYR A 357 -19.03 -9.10 0.16
N THR A 358 -17.76 -9.19 0.57
CA THR A 358 -16.70 -8.33 0.05
C THR A 358 -16.55 -8.42 -1.46
N GLU A 359 -16.59 -9.59 -2.08
CA GLU A 359 -16.23 -9.70 -3.50
C GLU A 359 -17.19 -8.96 -4.45
N LEU A 360 -18.51 -9.03 -4.20
CA LEU A 360 -19.53 -8.58 -5.14
C LEU A 360 -20.46 -7.48 -4.60
N ARG A 361 -20.46 -7.20 -3.29
CA ARG A 361 -21.39 -6.25 -2.63
C ARG A 361 -20.64 -5.15 -1.89
N PRO A 362 -20.02 -4.20 -2.61
CA PRO A 362 -19.17 -3.18 -2.01
C PRO A 362 -19.85 -2.37 -0.91
N GLU A 363 -21.12 -1.99 -1.08
CA GLU A 363 -21.83 -1.18 -0.09
C GLU A 363 -22.06 -1.92 1.23
N VAL A 364 -22.33 -3.23 1.18
CA VAL A 364 -22.49 -4.08 2.36
C VAL A 364 -21.14 -4.30 3.04
N ALA A 365 -20.11 -4.58 2.24
CA ALA A 365 -18.74 -4.76 2.72
C ALA A 365 -18.22 -3.50 3.43
N HIS A 366 -18.45 -2.32 2.84
CA HIS A 366 -18.15 -1.02 3.45
C HIS A 366 -18.78 -0.88 4.85
N ARG A 367 -20.09 -1.16 4.98
CA ARG A 367 -20.79 -1.09 6.28
C ARG A 367 -20.22 -2.10 7.30
N ALA A 368 -19.93 -3.32 6.86
CA ALA A 368 -19.41 -4.37 7.74
C ALA A 368 -17.99 -4.04 8.24
N ILE A 369 -17.13 -3.53 7.34
CA ILE A 369 -15.79 -3.04 7.68
C ILE A 369 -15.89 -1.84 8.64
N ASN A 370 -16.88 -0.97 8.49
CA ASN A 370 -17.09 0.12 9.43
C ASN A 370 -17.43 -0.36 10.85
N HIS A 371 -18.22 -1.43 11.01
CA HIS A 371 -18.43 -2.05 12.32
C HIS A 371 -17.16 -2.71 12.86
N LEU A 372 -16.36 -3.35 12.01
CA LEU A 372 -15.06 -3.89 12.41
C LEU A 372 -14.11 -2.78 12.86
N PHE A 373 -14.10 -1.63 12.18
CA PHE A 373 -13.34 -0.45 12.58
C PHE A 373 -13.72 0.00 13.99
N ASP A 374 -15.00 0.07 14.33
CA ASP A 374 -15.45 0.44 15.67
C ASP A 374 -15.00 -0.58 16.73
N ILE A 375 -15.02 -1.89 16.40
CA ILE A 375 -14.45 -2.94 17.26
C ILE A 375 -12.95 -2.71 17.44
N ALA A 376 -12.18 -2.58 16.37
CA ALA A 376 -10.72 -2.45 16.43
C ALA A 376 -10.26 -1.17 17.16
N ARG A 377 -11.05 -0.09 17.10
CA ARG A 377 -10.75 1.20 17.74
C ARG A 377 -11.08 1.22 19.23
N ILE A 378 -12.20 0.62 19.63
CA ILE A 378 -12.78 0.78 20.98
C ILE A 378 -12.57 -0.48 21.84
N GLN A 379 -12.47 -1.65 21.22
CA GLN A 379 -12.44 -2.95 21.87
C GLN A 379 -11.18 -3.73 21.44
N HIS A 380 -10.93 -4.87 22.07
CA HIS A 380 -9.86 -5.78 21.65
C HIS A 380 -10.35 -6.72 20.54
N CYS A 381 -9.75 -6.65 19.35
CA CYS A 381 -10.05 -7.57 18.25
C CYS A 381 -9.42 -8.94 18.50
N SER A 382 -10.25 -9.96 18.73
CA SER A 382 -9.79 -11.30 19.09
C SER A 382 -9.24 -12.11 17.90
N GLN A 383 -9.75 -11.89 16.69
CA GLN A 383 -9.37 -12.59 15.46
C GLN A 383 -8.59 -11.69 14.51
N LEU A 384 -7.57 -11.01 15.04
CA LEU A 384 -6.79 -9.99 14.34
C LEU A 384 -6.32 -10.41 12.93
N ILE A 385 -5.74 -11.61 12.79
CA ILE A 385 -5.21 -12.08 11.49
C ILE A 385 -6.32 -12.25 10.45
N ARG A 386 -7.47 -12.80 10.87
CA ARG A 386 -8.63 -12.96 10.01
C ARG A 386 -9.20 -11.60 9.62
N ALA A 387 -9.33 -10.68 10.58
CA ALA A 387 -9.77 -9.31 10.34
C ALA A 387 -8.86 -8.60 9.31
N LEU A 388 -7.54 -8.69 9.50
CA LEU A 388 -6.56 -8.06 8.63
C LEU A 388 -6.61 -8.62 7.20
N GLN A 389 -6.68 -9.95 7.04
CA GLN A 389 -6.82 -10.59 5.73
C GLN A 389 -8.11 -10.16 4.99
N LEU A 390 -9.22 -10.05 5.72
CA LEU A 390 -10.50 -9.63 5.15
C LEU A 390 -10.49 -8.17 4.72
N VAL A 391 -9.89 -7.27 5.50
CA VAL A 391 -9.75 -5.85 5.13
C VAL A 391 -8.81 -5.68 3.95
N ILE A 392 -7.68 -6.41 3.90
CA ILE A 392 -6.77 -6.42 2.74
C ILE A 392 -7.52 -6.88 1.48
N ALA A 393 -8.28 -7.97 1.57
CA ALA A 393 -9.06 -8.47 0.44
C ALA A 393 -10.07 -7.44 -0.07
N ALA A 394 -10.75 -6.73 0.84
CA ALA A 394 -11.69 -5.67 0.49
C ALA A 394 -11.03 -4.51 -0.24
N LEU A 395 -9.89 -4.03 0.27
CA LEU A 395 -9.12 -2.95 -0.36
C LEU A 395 -8.55 -3.36 -1.72
N LYS A 396 -8.15 -4.63 -1.91
CA LYS A 396 -7.71 -5.18 -3.19
C LYS A 396 -8.85 -5.27 -4.20
N PHE A 397 -10.00 -5.85 -3.83
CA PHE A 397 -11.13 -6.02 -4.75
C PHE A 397 -11.76 -4.68 -5.15
N HIS A 398 -11.84 -3.75 -4.21
CA HIS A 398 -12.51 -2.46 -4.40
C HIS A 398 -11.53 -1.30 -4.38
N LYS A 399 -10.44 -1.43 -5.14
CA LYS A 399 -9.46 -0.36 -5.34
C LYS A 399 -10.09 0.97 -5.76
N TYR A 400 -11.14 0.93 -6.58
CA TYR A 400 -11.81 2.11 -7.12
C TYR A 400 -13.09 2.53 -6.37
N ASN A 401 -13.39 1.91 -5.22
CA ASN A 401 -14.51 2.33 -4.36
C ASN A 401 -14.01 3.22 -3.21
N LYS A 402 -14.31 4.52 -3.28
CA LYS A 402 -13.91 5.51 -2.28
C LYS A 402 -14.33 5.13 -0.85
N ASN A 403 -15.57 4.69 -0.65
CA ASN A 403 -16.12 4.41 0.68
C ASN A 403 -15.35 3.28 1.37
N ILE A 404 -15.06 2.20 0.63
CA ILE A 404 -14.26 1.07 1.13
C ILE A 404 -12.83 1.50 1.43
N GLN A 405 -12.24 2.34 0.59
CA GLN A 405 -10.85 2.79 0.79
C GLN A 405 -10.71 3.67 2.04
N VAL A 406 -11.70 4.54 2.29
CA VAL A 406 -11.75 5.35 3.51
C VAL A 406 -11.91 4.47 4.76
N THR A 407 -12.90 3.57 4.81
CA THR A 407 -13.14 2.77 6.03
C THR A 407 -12.12 1.65 6.22
N GLY A 408 -11.68 1.01 5.14
CA GLY A 408 -10.67 -0.04 5.17
C GLY A 408 -9.30 0.48 5.61
N SER A 409 -8.85 1.62 5.07
CA SER A 409 -7.58 2.24 5.54
C SER A 409 -7.65 2.66 7.01
N ALA A 410 -8.81 3.16 7.47
CA ALA A 410 -9.02 3.48 8.88
C ALA A 410 -8.94 2.23 9.77
N ALA A 411 -9.53 1.11 9.34
CA ALA A 411 -9.46 -0.16 10.05
C ALA A 411 -8.03 -0.71 10.11
N LEU A 412 -7.26 -0.62 9.01
CA LEU A 412 -5.88 -1.09 8.96
C LEU A 412 -4.99 -0.40 9.99
N PHE A 413 -5.14 0.91 10.20
CA PHE A 413 -4.35 1.64 11.20
C PHE A 413 -4.45 0.99 12.60
N TYR A 414 -5.66 0.64 13.04
CA TYR A 414 -5.86 0.00 14.35
C TYR A 414 -5.46 -1.48 14.36
N LEU A 415 -5.73 -2.21 13.27
CA LEU A 415 -5.39 -3.64 13.14
C LEU A 415 -3.88 -3.90 12.99
N THR A 416 -3.09 -2.86 12.76
CA THR A 416 -1.62 -2.95 12.54
C THR A 416 -0.82 -2.30 13.65
N ASN A 417 -1.44 -1.94 14.78
CA ASN A 417 -0.73 -1.38 15.92
C ASN A 417 0.47 -2.26 16.31
N THR A 418 1.58 -1.62 16.71
CA THR A 418 2.88 -2.24 17.01
C THR A 418 2.79 -3.40 18.00
N GLU A 419 1.82 -3.40 18.91
CA GLU A 419 1.55 -4.49 19.86
C GLU A 419 1.22 -5.83 19.17
N TYR A 420 0.67 -5.78 17.96
CA TYR A 420 0.27 -6.95 17.19
C TYR A 420 1.34 -7.45 16.22
N ARG A 421 2.48 -6.75 16.12
CA ARG A 421 3.54 -7.00 15.14
C ARG A 421 4.04 -8.44 15.18
N THR A 422 4.19 -9.02 16.37
CA THR A 422 4.68 -10.40 16.56
C THR A 422 3.71 -11.48 16.05
N ASN A 423 2.43 -11.14 15.90
CA ASN A 423 1.41 -12.04 15.39
C ASN A 423 1.35 -12.07 13.85
N GLN A 424 2.00 -11.11 13.16
CA GLN A 424 1.88 -10.92 11.72
C GLN A 424 3.14 -11.37 10.98
N SER A 425 3.01 -12.26 9.99
CA SER A 425 4.15 -12.58 9.13
C SER A 425 4.63 -11.38 8.32
N VAL A 426 5.86 -11.48 7.81
CA VAL A 426 6.41 -10.52 6.84
C VAL A 426 5.52 -10.38 5.60
N ARG A 427 4.92 -11.48 5.13
CA ARG A 427 4.03 -11.47 3.96
C ARG A 427 2.80 -10.61 4.23
N LEU A 428 2.13 -10.85 5.35
CA LEU A 428 0.91 -10.11 5.70
C LEU A 428 1.19 -8.61 5.86
N ARG A 429 2.31 -8.26 6.51
CA ARG A 429 2.79 -6.88 6.65
C ARG A 429 3.07 -6.21 5.29
N ARG A 430 3.73 -6.91 4.37
CA ARG A 430 3.95 -6.42 3.00
C ARG A 430 2.64 -6.21 2.24
N GLU A 431 1.66 -7.10 2.40
CA GLU A 431 0.34 -6.93 1.78
C GLU A 431 -0.39 -5.70 2.32
N VAL A 432 -0.30 -5.40 3.62
CA VAL A 432 -0.81 -4.15 4.21
C VAL A 432 -0.16 -2.93 3.55
N ILE A 433 1.18 -2.90 3.50
CA ILE A 433 1.92 -1.79 2.87
C ILE A 433 1.47 -1.60 1.42
N GLN A 434 1.34 -2.68 0.65
CA GLN A 434 0.89 -2.59 -0.75
C GLN A 434 -0.53 -2.01 -0.90
N VAL A 435 -1.50 -2.44 -0.09
CA VAL A 435 -2.88 -1.91 -0.20
C VAL A 435 -2.98 -0.45 0.27
N VAL A 436 -2.19 -0.07 1.27
CA VAL A 436 -2.08 1.31 1.73
C VAL A 436 -1.52 2.22 0.63
N LEU A 437 -0.42 1.81 -0.02
CA LEU A 437 0.15 2.58 -1.13
C LEU A 437 -0.77 2.62 -2.35
N ASN A 438 -1.53 1.54 -2.63
CA ASN A 438 -2.56 1.54 -3.67
C ASN A 438 -3.65 2.59 -3.38
N GLY A 439 -4.09 2.70 -2.13
CA GLY A 439 -5.06 3.70 -1.70
C GLY A 439 -4.52 5.12 -1.84
N MET A 440 -3.25 5.36 -1.46
CA MET A 440 -2.59 6.66 -1.60
C MET A 440 -2.40 7.10 -3.07
N GLU A 441 -2.19 6.17 -3.99
CA GLU A 441 -2.08 6.50 -5.42
C GLU A 441 -3.42 6.93 -6.01
N GLU A 442 -4.48 6.19 -5.69
CA GLU A 442 -5.79 6.39 -6.29
C GLU A 442 -6.55 7.57 -5.66
N TYR A 443 -6.48 7.72 -4.34
CA TYR A 443 -7.27 8.71 -3.61
C TYR A 443 -6.40 9.76 -2.98
N GLN A 444 -6.44 10.95 -3.55
CA GLN A 444 -5.74 12.09 -2.99
C GLN A 444 -6.40 12.59 -1.69
N GLU A 445 -7.66 12.33 -1.42
CA GLU A 445 -8.37 12.85 -0.25
C GLU A 445 -7.63 12.71 1.10
N VAL A 446 -7.59 13.82 1.86
CA VAL A 446 -6.85 13.95 3.13
C VAL A 446 -7.10 12.79 4.08
N THR A 447 -8.34 12.32 4.20
CA THR A 447 -8.70 11.21 5.10
C THR A 447 -7.99 9.91 4.73
N VAL A 448 -7.98 9.53 3.45
CA VAL A 448 -7.32 8.29 3.00
C VAL A 448 -5.82 8.42 3.18
N GLN A 449 -5.24 9.53 2.72
CA GLN A 449 -3.81 9.79 2.83
C GLN A 449 -3.36 9.78 4.29
N ARG A 450 -4.11 10.42 5.20
CA ARG A 450 -3.80 10.44 6.64
C ARG A 450 -3.84 9.04 7.25
N ASN A 451 -4.91 8.28 7.00
CA ASN A 451 -5.03 6.91 7.52
C ASN A 451 -3.89 6.02 7.01
N CYS A 452 -3.53 6.18 5.74
CA CYS A 452 -2.45 5.46 5.09
C CYS A 452 -1.09 5.79 5.70
N CYS A 453 -0.75 7.08 5.83
CA CYS A 453 0.50 7.52 6.46
C CYS A 453 0.60 7.07 7.92
N LEU A 454 -0.48 7.17 8.70
CA LEU A 454 -0.52 6.66 10.08
C LEU A 454 -0.30 5.15 10.14
N THR A 455 -0.87 4.41 9.19
CA THR A 455 -0.64 2.96 9.08
C THR A 455 0.82 2.66 8.78
N LEU A 456 1.48 3.42 7.88
CA LEU A 456 2.91 3.27 7.58
C LEU A 456 3.80 3.52 8.80
N CYS A 457 3.43 4.44 9.69
CA CYS A 457 4.16 4.69 10.94
C CYS A 457 4.16 3.50 11.92
N ASN A 458 3.28 2.51 11.75
CA ASN A 458 3.28 1.30 12.59
C ASN A 458 4.37 0.28 12.19
N PHE A 459 5.08 0.52 11.07
CA PHE A 459 6.12 -0.36 10.55
C PHE A 459 7.52 0.18 10.86
N SER A 460 8.51 -0.71 10.85
CA SER A 460 9.93 -0.36 10.98
C SER A 460 10.41 0.30 9.69
N ILE A 461 10.80 1.57 9.79
CA ILE A 461 11.27 2.39 8.68
C ILE A 461 12.80 2.55 8.82
N PRO A 462 13.59 2.34 7.75
CA PRO A 462 13.19 2.03 6.38
C PRO A 462 13.00 0.52 6.09
N GLU A 463 13.44 -0.37 6.98
CA GLU A 463 13.61 -1.82 6.75
C GLU A 463 12.40 -2.51 6.08
N GLU A 464 11.18 -2.25 6.55
CA GLU A 464 10.00 -2.91 5.99
C GLU A 464 9.42 -2.25 4.76
N LEU A 465 9.79 -0.99 4.51
CA LEU A 465 9.32 -0.20 3.38
C LEU A 465 10.30 -0.27 2.19
N GLU A 466 11.49 -0.83 2.40
CA GLU A 466 12.58 -0.93 1.41
C GLU A 466 12.10 -1.52 0.07
N PHE A 467 11.28 -2.58 0.10
CA PHE A 467 10.77 -3.23 -1.12
C PHE A 467 9.82 -2.34 -1.97
N GLN A 468 9.40 -1.19 -1.44
CA GLN A 468 8.60 -0.16 -2.12
C GLN A 468 9.22 1.23 -1.97
N TYR A 469 10.52 1.33 -1.67
CA TYR A 469 11.16 2.58 -1.22
C TYR A 469 10.89 3.78 -2.14
N LEU A 470 11.12 3.63 -3.44
CA LEU A 470 10.91 4.68 -4.44
C LEU A 470 9.43 5.09 -4.51
N ARG A 471 8.51 4.12 -4.44
CA ARG A 471 7.07 4.35 -4.52
C ARG A 471 6.56 5.11 -3.30
N VAL A 472 6.99 4.73 -2.10
CA VAL A 472 6.63 5.43 -0.86
C VAL A 472 7.11 6.88 -0.92
N ASN A 473 8.39 7.12 -1.24
CA ASN A 473 8.93 8.47 -1.33
C ASN A 473 8.19 9.32 -2.36
N GLN A 474 7.88 8.77 -3.54
CA GLN A 474 7.12 9.50 -4.54
C GLN A 474 5.73 9.92 -4.03
N LEU A 475 5.03 9.06 -3.29
CA LEU A 475 3.72 9.37 -2.74
C LEU A 475 3.79 10.41 -1.62
N LEU A 476 4.76 10.29 -0.72
CA LEU A 476 4.97 11.27 0.35
C LEU A 476 5.32 12.64 -0.20
N LEU A 477 6.18 12.72 -1.23
CA LEU A 477 6.52 13.99 -1.87
C LEU A 477 5.30 14.66 -2.52
N ARG A 478 4.39 13.89 -3.12
CA ARG A 478 3.12 14.43 -3.67
C ARG A 478 2.24 15.06 -2.58
N ILE A 479 2.17 14.44 -1.39
CA ILE A 479 1.42 15.01 -0.24
C ILE A 479 2.03 16.33 0.23
N LEU A 480 3.34 16.51 0.06
CA LEU A 480 4.07 17.71 0.47
C LEU A 480 4.04 18.84 -0.56
N GLU A 481 3.44 18.62 -1.73
CA GLU A 481 3.30 19.66 -2.76
C GLU A 481 2.45 20.84 -2.25
N PRO A 482 2.70 22.08 -2.72
CA PRO A 482 2.02 23.28 -2.24
C PRO A 482 0.48 23.28 -2.36
N ALA A 483 -0.07 22.45 -3.24
CA ALA A 483 -1.52 22.28 -3.37
C ALA A 483 -2.17 21.71 -2.09
N TRP A 484 -1.38 21.04 -1.24
CA TRP A 484 -1.80 20.47 0.03
C TRP A 484 -1.60 21.47 1.17
N GLN A 485 -2.68 21.75 1.89
CA GLN A 485 -2.69 22.74 2.98
C GLN A 485 -3.03 22.13 4.35
N ASP A 486 -3.29 20.81 4.41
CA ASP A 486 -3.59 20.15 5.68
C ASP A 486 -2.30 19.94 6.49
N GLU A 487 -2.18 20.69 7.59
CA GLU A 487 -0.99 20.67 8.44
C GLU A 487 -0.79 19.31 9.13
N SER A 488 -1.89 18.61 9.45
CA SER A 488 -1.85 17.35 10.18
C SER A 488 -1.20 16.25 9.35
N ILE A 489 -1.54 16.18 8.06
CA ILE A 489 -0.97 15.18 7.17
C ILE A 489 0.45 15.57 6.73
N GLN A 490 0.70 16.86 6.51
CA GLN A 490 2.03 17.37 6.19
C GLN A 490 3.05 16.98 7.26
N ARG A 491 2.68 17.12 8.55
CA ARG A 491 3.53 16.70 9.66
C ARG A 491 3.88 15.21 9.65
N ILE A 492 2.89 14.35 9.36
CA ILE A 492 3.12 12.90 9.28
C ILE A 492 4.01 12.57 8.07
N ALA A 493 3.75 13.19 6.91
CA ALA A 493 4.50 12.95 5.69
C ALA A 493 5.98 13.37 5.81
N VAL A 494 6.27 14.55 6.38
CA VAL A 494 7.67 14.98 6.62
C VAL A 494 8.36 14.07 7.64
N HIS A 495 7.66 13.64 8.69
CA HIS A 495 8.21 12.67 9.64
C HIS A 495 8.60 11.35 8.97
N LEU A 496 7.72 10.79 8.13
CA LEU A 496 8.00 9.58 7.35
C LEU A 496 9.17 9.79 6.38
N CYS A 497 9.20 10.92 5.66
CA CYS A 497 10.32 11.28 4.78
C CYS A 497 11.65 11.31 5.53
N ASN A 498 11.72 11.99 6.68
CA ASN A 498 12.93 12.06 7.49
C ASN A 498 13.40 10.67 7.96
N ALA A 499 12.48 9.82 8.39
CA ALA A 499 12.79 8.45 8.78
C ALA A 499 13.31 7.60 7.60
N LEU A 500 12.72 7.76 6.41
CA LEU A 500 13.10 7.02 5.19
C LEU A 500 14.48 7.39 4.66
N VAL A 501 14.89 8.66 4.75
CA VAL A 501 16.22 9.09 4.27
C VAL A 501 17.32 8.92 5.31
N CYS A 502 16.94 8.61 6.57
CA CYS A 502 17.89 8.38 7.63
C CYS A 502 18.76 7.15 7.31
N GLN A 503 18.27 5.92 7.28
CA GLN A 503 19.15 4.73 7.27
C GLN A 503 19.30 4.02 5.92
N VAL A 504 19.38 4.77 4.81
CA VAL A 504 19.48 4.19 3.45
C VAL A 504 20.83 4.42 2.80
N ASP A 505 21.14 3.60 1.79
CA ASP A 505 22.33 3.72 0.95
C ASP A 505 22.30 4.98 0.06
N ASN A 506 23.46 5.30 -0.51
CA ASN A 506 23.66 6.51 -1.30
C ASN A 506 22.87 6.48 -2.62
N ASP A 507 22.72 5.30 -3.25
CA ASP A 507 21.94 5.14 -4.49
C ASP A 507 20.47 5.53 -4.27
N HIS A 508 19.87 5.10 -3.17
CA HIS A 508 18.52 5.49 -2.79
C HIS A 508 18.40 6.99 -2.49
N LYS A 509 19.37 7.58 -1.76
CA LYS A 509 19.38 9.02 -1.48
C LYS A 509 19.49 9.85 -2.76
N GLU A 510 20.34 9.47 -3.70
CA GLU A 510 20.45 10.14 -4.99
C GLU A 510 19.17 10.02 -5.82
N ALA A 511 18.58 8.83 -5.87
CA ALA A 511 17.32 8.60 -6.59
C ALA A 511 16.20 9.49 -6.04
N VAL A 512 16.07 9.58 -4.72
CA VAL A 512 15.07 10.43 -4.05
C VAL A 512 15.38 11.92 -4.23
N GLY A 513 16.65 12.32 -4.21
CA GLY A 513 17.07 13.68 -4.57
C GLY A 513 16.59 14.08 -5.97
N LYS A 514 16.83 13.22 -6.96
CA LYS A 514 16.39 13.37 -8.36
C LYS A 514 14.86 13.41 -8.52
N MET A 515 14.08 12.90 -7.55
CA MET A 515 12.62 13.03 -7.52
C MET A 515 12.12 14.41 -7.05
N GLY A 516 13.02 15.33 -6.66
CA GLY A 516 12.67 16.67 -6.17
C GLY A 516 12.52 16.76 -4.65
N PHE A 517 13.09 15.81 -3.90
CA PHE A 517 13.01 15.83 -2.43
C PHE A 517 13.62 17.10 -1.82
N VAL A 518 14.83 17.47 -2.25
CA VAL A 518 15.56 18.64 -1.74
C VAL A 518 14.74 19.92 -1.96
N THR A 519 14.27 20.14 -3.18
CA THR A 519 13.43 21.30 -3.52
C THR A 519 12.13 21.33 -2.73
N THR A 520 11.48 20.18 -2.53
CA THR A 520 10.23 20.09 -1.77
C THR A 520 10.43 20.49 -0.31
N MET A 521 11.47 19.97 0.37
CA MET A 521 11.76 20.34 1.75
C MET A 521 12.11 21.83 1.90
N LEU A 522 12.87 22.40 0.96
CA LEU A 522 13.19 23.83 0.96
C LEU A 522 11.95 24.70 0.76
N ASN A 523 11.01 24.30 -0.09
CA ASN A 523 9.73 25.00 -0.25
C ASN A 523 8.90 24.98 1.04
N LEU A 524 8.89 23.86 1.78
CA LEU A 524 8.23 23.77 3.08
C LEU A 524 8.85 24.72 4.10
N ILE A 525 10.18 24.73 4.18
CA ILE A 525 10.93 25.64 5.05
C ILE A 525 10.63 27.09 4.69
N GLN A 526 10.66 27.44 3.41
CA GLN A 526 10.36 28.79 2.93
C GLN A 526 8.95 29.23 3.34
N LYS A 527 7.94 28.37 3.19
CA LYS A 527 6.57 28.65 3.62
C LYS A 527 6.50 28.89 5.12
N LYS A 528 7.05 27.98 5.93
CA LYS A 528 7.03 28.09 7.40
C LYS A 528 7.78 29.33 7.89
N LEU A 529 8.86 29.71 7.21
CA LEU A 529 9.60 30.93 7.47
C LEU A 529 8.77 32.19 7.16
N GLN A 530 8.04 32.22 6.04
CA GLN A 530 7.10 33.31 5.70
C GLN A 530 5.98 33.44 6.73
N ASP A 531 5.47 32.31 7.23
CA ASP A 531 4.47 32.24 8.30
C ASP A 531 5.05 32.58 9.69
N LYS A 532 6.38 32.78 9.79
CA LYS A 532 7.13 32.96 11.05
C LYS A 532 6.88 31.83 12.06
N MET A 533 6.71 30.60 11.57
CA MET A 533 6.48 29.42 12.39
C MET A 533 7.68 28.48 12.34
N CYS A 534 8.20 28.12 13.52
CA CYS A 534 9.17 27.06 13.70
C CYS A 534 8.50 25.92 14.49
N ASP A 535 7.92 24.98 13.75
CA ASP A 535 7.26 23.78 14.25
C ASP A 535 8.03 22.51 13.85
N GLN A 536 7.49 21.35 14.23
CA GLN A 536 8.07 20.04 13.88
C GLN A 536 8.21 19.84 12.36
N VAL A 537 7.37 20.49 11.53
CA VAL A 537 7.48 20.39 10.08
C VAL A 537 8.77 21.05 9.61
N MET A 538 9.07 22.26 10.10
CA MET A 538 10.33 22.95 9.78
C MET A 538 11.54 22.16 10.29
N GLU A 539 11.51 21.70 11.55
CA GLU A 539 12.63 20.96 12.16
C GLU A 539 12.90 19.63 11.44
N PHE A 540 11.85 18.85 11.14
CA PHE A 540 12.00 17.60 10.38
C PHE A 540 12.39 17.82 8.93
N SER A 541 11.99 18.94 8.30
CA SER A 541 12.42 19.26 6.94
C SER A 541 13.92 19.51 6.88
N TRP A 542 14.48 20.29 7.82
CA TRP A 542 15.93 20.48 7.92
C TRP A 542 16.67 19.20 8.31
N SER A 543 16.11 18.39 9.22
CA SER A 543 16.67 17.08 9.58
C SER A 543 16.70 16.13 8.37
N ALA A 544 15.65 16.12 7.55
CA ALA A 544 15.57 15.30 6.35
C ALA A 544 16.59 15.76 5.30
N LEU A 545 16.77 17.08 5.14
CA LEU A 545 17.80 17.63 4.26
C LEU A 545 19.22 17.29 4.74
N TRP A 546 19.48 17.33 6.06
CA TRP A 546 20.75 16.88 6.63
C TRP A 546 21.02 15.41 6.31
N ASN A 547 20.02 14.53 6.47
CA ASN A 547 20.17 13.10 6.18
C ASN A 547 20.36 12.79 4.67
N ILE A 548 19.64 13.49 3.78
CA ILE A 548 19.70 13.21 2.34
C ILE A 548 20.97 13.75 1.67
N THR A 549 21.62 14.76 2.26
CA THR A 549 22.90 15.37 1.80
C THR A 549 24.14 14.65 2.33
N ASP A 550 23.98 13.79 3.34
CA ASP A 550 25.06 12.99 3.91
C ASP A 550 25.63 12.01 2.88
N GLU A 551 26.92 12.18 2.56
CA GLU A 551 27.70 11.44 1.55
C GLU A 551 27.14 11.48 0.12
N THR A 552 26.41 12.53 -0.26
CA THR A 552 25.75 12.66 -1.58
C THR A 552 26.02 14.02 -2.23
N PRO A 553 27.13 14.17 -2.99
CA PRO A 553 27.51 15.44 -3.60
C PRO A 553 26.43 16.09 -4.46
N ASP A 554 25.72 15.32 -5.28
CA ASP A 554 24.62 15.80 -6.13
C ASP A 554 23.51 16.47 -5.30
N ASN A 555 23.16 15.91 -4.14
CA ASN A 555 22.11 16.47 -3.28
C ASN A 555 22.60 17.74 -2.55
N CYS A 556 23.88 17.80 -2.18
CA CYS A 556 24.50 19.02 -1.66
C CYS A 556 24.48 20.15 -2.69
N GLU A 557 24.79 19.84 -3.96
CA GLU A 557 24.73 20.81 -5.06
C GLU A 557 23.29 21.30 -5.28
N MET A 558 22.32 20.38 -5.34
CA MET A 558 20.89 20.74 -5.46
C MET A 558 20.41 21.68 -4.34
N PHE A 559 20.91 21.50 -3.11
CA PHE A 559 20.58 22.40 -1.99
C PHE A 559 21.08 23.83 -2.23
N LEU A 560 22.32 23.98 -2.70
CA LEU A 560 22.91 25.28 -3.01
C LEU A 560 22.17 25.96 -4.17
N ASP A 561 21.94 25.24 -5.26
CA ASP A 561 21.24 25.73 -6.46
C ASP A 561 19.80 26.17 -6.14
N SER A 562 19.16 25.52 -5.17
CA SER A 562 17.77 25.79 -4.75
C SER A 562 17.64 26.88 -3.68
N LYS A 563 18.62 27.80 -3.59
CA LYS A 563 18.64 28.92 -2.62
C LYS A 563 18.70 28.47 -1.15
N GLY A 564 19.20 27.27 -0.88
CA GLY A 564 19.29 26.71 0.48
C GLY A 564 20.03 27.62 1.47
N MET A 565 21.12 28.25 1.02
CA MET A 565 21.90 29.19 1.83
C MET A 565 21.13 30.46 2.22
N SER A 566 20.26 30.97 1.33
CA SER A 566 19.43 32.13 1.64
C SER A 566 18.41 31.80 2.73
N LEU A 567 17.81 30.61 2.66
CA LEU A 567 16.86 30.13 3.68
C LEU A 567 17.55 29.90 5.02
N PHE A 568 18.76 29.35 5.01
CA PHE A 568 19.59 29.18 6.21
C PHE A 568 19.77 30.51 6.97
N LEU A 569 20.20 31.57 6.27
CA LEU A 569 20.44 32.89 6.88
C LEU A 569 19.16 33.49 7.46
N GLN A 570 18.06 33.44 6.70
CA GLN A 570 16.78 33.99 7.14
C GLN A 570 16.21 33.20 8.34
N CYS A 571 16.42 31.88 8.39
CA CYS A 571 16.05 31.06 9.54
C CYS A 571 16.85 31.44 10.80
N LEU A 572 18.18 31.63 10.69
CA LEU A 572 19.00 32.09 11.82
C LEU A 572 18.54 33.46 12.35
N GLU A 573 18.24 34.40 11.44
CA GLU A 573 17.77 35.74 11.81
C GLU A 573 16.38 35.71 12.43
N THR A 574 15.47 34.92 11.89
CA THR A 574 14.06 34.86 12.33
C THR A 574 13.88 34.04 13.61
N PHE A 575 14.70 33.02 13.82
CA PHE A 575 14.54 32.05 14.91
C PHE A 575 15.81 31.87 15.79
N PRO A 576 16.40 32.96 16.34
CA PRO A 576 17.70 32.91 17.02
C PRO A 576 17.76 32.01 18.27
N ASP A 577 16.60 31.69 18.86
CA ASP A 577 16.50 30.88 20.07
C ASP A 577 16.22 29.38 19.80
N LYS A 578 16.11 28.97 18.53
CA LYS A 578 15.72 27.60 18.13
C LYS A 578 16.94 26.71 17.91
N GLN A 579 17.50 26.19 19.00
CA GLN A 579 18.79 25.50 18.94
C GLN A 579 18.77 24.16 18.19
N GLU A 580 17.69 23.38 18.28
CA GLU A 580 17.57 22.12 17.51
C GLU A 580 17.50 22.38 16.00
N LEU A 581 16.80 23.45 15.59
CA LEU A 581 16.76 23.91 14.20
C LEU A 581 18.17 24.29 13.71
N HIS A 582 18.89 25.09 14.50
CA HIS A 582 20.25 25.52 14.18
C HIS A 582 21.22 24.36 14.04
N ARG A 583 21.13 23.36 14.94
CA ARG A 583 21.91 22.13 14.86
C ARG A 583 21.66 21.41 13.53
N ASN A 584 20.40 21.18 13.16
CA ASN A 584 20.06 20.46 11.92
C ASN A 584 20.55 21.22 10.67
N MET A 585 20.38 22.54 10.66
CA MET A 585 20.86 23.43 9.61
C MET A 585 22.38 23.39 9.45
N LEU A 586 23.13 23.43 10.56
CA LEU A 586 24.59 23.40 10.53
C LEU A 586 25.15 22.02 10.21
N GLY A 587 24.50 20.95 10.65
CA GLY A 587 24.85 19.59 10.27
C GLY A 587 24.80 19.40 8.76
N LEU A 588 23.75 19.90 8.10
CA LEU A 588 23.65 19.91 6.64
C LEU A 588 24.81 20.65 5.99
N LEU A 589 25.14 21.85 6.49
CA LEU A 589 26.26 22.63 5.94
C LEU A 589 27.62 21.97 6.17
N GLY A 590 27.75 21.17 7.23
CA GLY A 590 28.86 20.25 7.43
C GLY A 590 29.03 19.35 6.20
N ASN A 591 27.98 18.61 5.84
CA ASN A 591 28.00 17.72 4.68
C ASN A 591 28.32 18.46 3.36
N VAL A 592 27.80 19.68 3.17
CA VAL A 592 28.13 20.50 1.98
C VAL A 592 29.60 20.90 1.97
N ALA A 593 30.17 21.25 3.12
CA ALA A 593 31.57 21.64 3.26
C ALA A 593 32.54 20.47 3.03
N GLU A 594 32.11 19.22 3.24
CA GLU A 594 32.89 18.03 2.92
C GLU A 594 33.12 17.87 1.40
N VAL A 595 32.25 18.46 0.56
CA VAL A 595 32.35 18.39 -0.90
C VAL A 595 33.28 19.48 -1.43
N LYS A 596 34.48 19.08 -1.84
CA LYS A 596 35.54 20.00 -2.32
C LYS A 596 35.06 20.99 -3.39
N ALA A 597 34.28 20.54 -4.36
CA ALA A 597 33.81 21.38 -5.46
C ALA A 597 32.81 22.46 -5.03
N LEU A 598 32.12 22.29 -3.90
CA LEU A 598 31.07 23.19 -3.43
C LEU A 598 31.56 24.21 -2.41
N ARG A 599 32.67 23.94 -1.71
CA ARG A 599 33.26 24.86 -0.72
C ARG A 599 33.45 26.31 -1.19
N PRO A 600 33.85 26.61 -2.44
CA PRO A 600 33.93 27.99 -2.93
C PRO A 600 32.61 28.77 -2.80
N GLN A 601 31.45 28.11 -2.85
CA GLN A 601 30.14 28.76 -2.69
C GLN A 601 29.83 29.11 -1.23
N LEU A 602 30.47 28.43 -0.26
CA LEU A 602 30.36 28.75 1.17
C LEU A 602 31.31 29.88 1.59
N LEU A 603 32.33 30.17 0.79
CA LEU A 603 33.36 31.16 1.07
C LEU A 603 32.90 32.57 0.66
N THR A 604 31.93 33.12 1.40
CA THR A 604 31.48 34.51 1.22
C THR A 604 31.64 35.30 2.52
N PRO A 605 31.80 36.64 2.47
CA PRO A 605 31.95 37.46 3.67
C PRO A 605 30.80 37.27 4.67
N GLN A 606 29.57 37.15 4.16
CA GLN A 606 28.38 36.94 4.96
C GLN A 606 28.41 35.59 5.70
N PHE A 607 28.69 34.49 4.99
CA PHE A 607 28.70 33.16 5.61
C PHE A 607 29.86 32.98 6.58
N ILE A 608 31.06 33.45 6.23
CA ILE A 608 32.23 33.38 7.12
C ILE A 608 31.98 34.15 8.41
N THR A 609 31.39 35.34 8.33
CA THR A 609 31.01 36.12 9.51
C THR A 609 30.04 35.35 10.40
N VAL A 610 29.01 34.74 9.81
CA VAL A 610 28.00 33.95 10.54
C VAL A 610 28.63 32.75 11.22
N PHE A 611 29.38 31.90 10.50
CA PHE A 611 30.03 30.73 11.10
C PHE A 611 31.02 31.14 12.20
N SER A 612 31.78 32.21 11.97
CA SER A 612 32.73 32.71 12.95
C SER A 612 32.04 33.19 14.21
N ASN A 613 30.85 33.81 14.12
CA ASN A 613 30.07 34.22 15.29
C ASN A 613 29.43 33.03 16.02
N LEU A 614 29.06 31.98 15.30
CA LEU A 614 28.49 30.76 15.88
C LEU A 614 29.52 29.94 16.68
N LEU A 615 30.82 30.17 16.50
CA LEU A 615 31.89 29.55 17.30
C LEU A 615 31.76 29.85 18.80
N ASP A 616 31.23 31.03 19.15
CA ASP A 616 31.05 31.47 20.54
C ASP A 616 29.70 30.98 21.14
N SER A 617 28.90 30.26 20.35
CA SER A 617 27.59 29.77 20.76
C SER A 617 27.68 28.61 21.75
N LYS A 618 26.90 28.71 22.84
CA LYS A 618 26.68 27.65 23.84
C LYS A 618 25.32 26.96 23.70
N ALA A 619 24.70 27.14 22.54
CA ALA A 619 23.42 26.56 22.19
C ALA A 619 23.51 25.03 22.03
N ASP A 620 22.53 24.31 22.61
CA ASP A 620 22.46 22.84 22.60
C ASP A 620 23.80 22.21 23.04
N GLY A 621 24.40 22.76 24.11
CA GLY A 621 25.74 22.40 24.55
C GLY A 621 26.81 23.00 23.65
N ILE A 622 27.58 22.13 22.99
CA ILE A 622 28.62 22.52 22.01
C ILE A 622 28.19 22.28 20.56
N GLU A 623 26.98 21.81 20.31
CA GLU A 623 26.56 21.32 18.98
C GLU A 623 26.67 22.38 17.89
N VAL A 624 26.14 23.57 18.15
CA VAL A 624 26.13 24.67 17.19
C VAL A 624 27.56 25.14 16.89
N SER A 625 28.37 25.38 17.93
CA SER A 625 29.76 25.83 17.76
C SER A 625 30.66 24.74 17.17
N TYR A 626 30.44 23.47 17.52
CA TYR A 626 31.15 22.32 16.96
C TYR A 626 30.90 22.19 15.45
N ASN A 627 29.64 22.22 15.00
CA ASN A 627 29.30 22.08 13.59
C ASN A 627 29.78 23.28 12.77
N ALA A 628 29.63 24.51 13.29
CA ALA A 628 30.18 25.71 12.66
C ALA A 628 31.71 25.63 12.50
N CYS A 629 32.41 25.13 13.52
CA CYS A 629 33.85 24.90 13.46
C CYS A 629 34.22 23.78 12.47
N GLY A 630 33.38 22.75 12.32
CA GLY A 630 33.56 21.70 11.31
C GLY A 630 33.50 22.26 9.89
N VAL A 631 32.47 23.04 9.57
CA VAL A 631 32.34 23.75 8.29
C VAL A 631 33.58 24.59 8.00
N LEU A 632 34.00 25.42 8.97
CA LEU A 632 35.21 26.23 8.84
C LEU A 632 36.47 25.39 8.71
N SER A 633 36.57 24.23 9.38
CA SER A 633 37.74 23.34 9.28
C SER A 633 37.91 22.78 7.88
N HIS A 634 36.81 22.43 7.21
CA HIS A 634 36.82 22.04 5.81
C HIS A 634 37.17 23.22 4.90
N ILE A 635 36.66 24.43 5.12
CA ILE A 635 37.04 25.61 4.32
C ILE A 635 38.53 25.93 4.49
N MET A 636 39.02 25.97 5.73
CA MET A 636 40.41 26.31 6.04
C MET A 636 41.41 25.33 5.43
N PHE A 637 41.02 24.06 5.30
CA PHE A 637 41.82 22.99 4.69
C PHE A 637 42.23 23.29 3.25
N ASP A 638 41.47 24.08 2.48
CA ASP A 638 41.83 24.46 1.11
C ASP A 638 43.01 25.42 1.02
N GLY A 639 43.42 25.99 2.15
CA GLY A 639 44.60 26.81 2.25
C GLY A 639 44.36 28.28 1.94
N PRO A 640 45.42 29.10 2.10
CA PRO A 640 45.31 30.55 1.96
C PRO A 640 45.07 31.01 0.52
N GLU A 641 45.53 30.25 -0.49
CA GLU A 641 45.39 30.60 -1.91
C GLU A 641 43.94 30.60 -2.39
N VAL A 642 43.09 29.79 -1.74
CA VAL A 642 41.65 29.71 -2.03
C VAL A 642 40.86 30.74 -1.23
N TRP A 643 41.45 31.36 -0.19
CA TRP A 643 40.76 32.31 0.68
C TRP A 643 40.53 33.66 -0.01
N THR A 644 39.29 33.93 -0.43
CA THR A 644 38.93 35.15 -1.18
C THR A 644 38.19 36.21 -0.34
N VAL A 645 37.96 35.98 0.95
CA VAL A 645 37.20 36.91 1.81
C VAL A 645 38.14 37.95 2.42
N GLU A 646 38.02 39.20 2.00
CA GLU A 646 38.88 40.31 2.44
C GLU A 646 38.45 40.87 3.81
N GLU A 647 37.13 40.88 4.07
CA GLU A 647 36.53 41.48 5.27
C GLU A 647 36.76 40.67 6.55
N SER A 648 37.23 39.42 6.43
CA SER A 648 37.55 38.54 7.55
C SER A 648 38.93 37.95 7.32
N CYS A 649 39.90 38.37 8.15
CA CYS A 649 41.24 37.83 8.09
C CYS A 649 41.21 36.32 8.38
N ARG A 650 41.77 35.51 7.47
CA ARG A 650 41.84 34.05 7.62
C ARG A 650 42.45 33.64 8.96
N ASP A 651 43.51 34.32 9.38
CA ASP A 651 44.22 34.03 10.63
C ASP A 651 43.37 34.35 11.88
N GLU A 652 42.61 35.45 11.86
CA GLU A 652 41.68 35.79 12.95
C GLU A 652 40.58 34.74 13.12
N VAL A 653 40.03 34.24 12.01
CA VAL A 653 39.03 33.17 12.04
C VAL A 653 39.65 31.88 12.59
N MET A 654 40.88 31.54 12.18
CA MET A 654 41.59 30.38 12.74
C MET A 654 41.85 30.52 14.26
N ASP A 655 42.16 31.71 14.75
CA ASP A 655 42.36 31.95 16.17
C ASP A 655 41.05 31.82 16.97
N ARG A 656 39.92 32.33 16.43
CA ARG A 656 38.59 32.11 17.01
C ARG A 656 38.22 30.62 17.04
N MET A 657 38.49 29.88 15.97
CA MET A 657 38.27 28.43 15.94
C MET A 657 39.09 27.72 17.02
N ARG A 658 40.37 28.07 17.18
CA ARG A 658 41.24 27.50 18.21
C ARG A 658 40.72 27.81 19.63
N ALA A 659 40.23 29.03 19.86
CA ALA A 659 39.62 29.41 21.13
C ALA A 659 38.36 28.58 21.42
N ALA A 660 37.50 28.38 20.41
CA ALA A 660 36.28 27.56 20.53
C ALA A 660 36.61 26.10 20.88
N ILE A 661 37.52 25.45 20.15
CA ILE A 661 37.91 24.05 20.39
C ILE A 661 38.46 23.86 21.81
N ARG A 662 39.26 24.81 22.30
CA ARG A 662 39.81 24.79 23.66
C ARG A 662 38.75 24.98 24.76
N SER A 663 37.64 25.63 24.43
CA SER A 663 36.56 25.91 25.39
C SER A 663 35.63 24.72 25.63
N TRP A 664 35.59 23.75 24.70
CA TRP A 664 34.67 22.62 24.77
C TRP A 664 35.11 21.57 25.79
N ASP A 665 34.16 21.07 26.57
CA ASP A 665 34.37 19.90 27.40
C ASP A 665 34.40 18.65 26.52
N VAL A 666 35.49 17.88 26.59
CA VAL A 666 35.65 16.64 25.83
C VAL A 666 34.68 15.53 26.25
N ASN A 667 34.05 15.64 27.41
CA ASN A 667 33.00 14.72 27.85
C ASN A 667 31.62 15.06 27.28
N SER A 668 31.51 16.16 26.51
CA SER A 668 30.24 16.63 25.95
C SER A 668 29.63 15.54 25.06
N ARG A 669 28.42 15.12 25.41
CA ARG A 669 27.60 14.24 24.56
C ARG A 669 27.03 15.05 23.41
N ARG A 670 27.01 14.42 22.23
CA ARG A 670 26.51 15.04 21.00
C ARG A 670 25.48 14.14 20.33
N ASN A 671 24.41 14.73 19.82
CA ASN A 671 23.38 14.12 19.01
C ASN A 671 23.79 14.10 17.53
N ILE A 672 25.01 13.61 17.26
CA ILE A 672 25.56 13.41 15.92
C ILE A 672 25.92 11.93 15.75
N ASN A 673 25.48 11.36 14.64
CA ASN A 673 25.70 9.96 14.32
C ASN A 673 26.59 9.83 13.07
N TYR A 674 27.91 9.72 13.27
CA TYR A 674 28.84 9.49 12.16
C TYR A 674 28.74 8.06 11.65
N ARG A 675 28.52 7.91 10.35
CA ARG A 675 28.53 6.62 9.63
C ARG A 675 29.90 6.25 9.10
N SER A 676 30.66 7.28 8.76
CA SER A 676 32.04 7.25 8.28
C SER A 676 32.82 8.36 8.98
N PHE A 677 34.11 8.10 9.22
CA PHE A 677 35.09 9.12 9.60
C PHE A 677 35.91 9.63 8.44
N GLU A 678 35.69 9.12 7.22
CA GLU A 678 36.44 9.55 6.04
C GLU A 678 36.50 11.08 5.88
N PRO A 679 35.42 11.86 6.07
CA PRO A 679 35.50 13.32 5.96
C PRO A 679 36.41 13.97 7.01
N ILE A 680 36.38 13.48 8.26
CA ILE A 680 37.25 13.95 9.35
C ILE A 680 38.70 13.53 9.10
N LEU A 681 38.91 12.28 8.68
CA LEU A 681 40.23 11.70 8.44
C LEU A 681 40.98 12.41 7.30
N ARG A 682 40.27 12.86 6.27
CA ARG A 682 40.84 13.66 5.16
C ARG A 682 41.47 14.97 5.62
N LEU A 683 41.11 15.50 6.80
CA LEU A 683 41.67 16.75 7.34
C LEU A 683 43.04 16.56 8.02
N LEU A 684 43.44 15.31 8.30
CA LEU A 684 44.67 14.99 9.03
C LEU A 684 45.97 15.14 8.22
N PRO A 685 46.09 14.66 6.97
CA PRO A 685 47.38 14.64 6.26
C PRO A 685 47.74 15.98 5.58
N GLN A 686 47.78 17.09 6.33
CA GLN A 686 48.17 18.42 5.83
C GLN A 686 48.76 19.33 6.91
N SER A 687 49.56 20.34 6.52
CA SER A 687 50.16 21.32 7.43
C SER A 687 49.72 22.77 7.19
N ILE A 688 48.89 23.02 6.18
CA ILE A 688 48.48 24.33 5.67
C ILE A 688 47.44 25.01 6.59
N ALA A 689 46.67 24.22 7.34
CA ALA A 689 45.62 24.67 8.26
C ALA A 689 45.70 23.90 9.58
N PRO A 690 46.60 24.31 10.51
CA PRO A 690 46.80 23.61 11.78
C PRO A 690 45.53 23.49 12.63
N VAL A 691 44.64 24.49 12.59
CA VAL A 691 43.38 24.46 13.33
C VAL A 691 42.40 23.40 12.79
N SER A 692 42.47 23.09 11.50
CA SER A 692 41.65 22.04 10.87
C SER A 692 42.09 20.65 11.36
N GLN A 693 43.40 20.39 11.44
CA GLN A 693 43.93 19.17 12.09
C GLN A 693 43.51 19.11 13.57
N TYR A 694 43.52 20.24 14.27
CA TYR A 694 43.17 20.30 15.69
C TYR A 694 41.70 19.96 15.92
N TRP A 695 40.79 20.51 15.12
CA TRP A 695 39.38 20.15 15.16
C TRP A 695 39.17 18.67 14.86
N ALA A 696 39.81 18.13 13.81
CA ALA A 696 39.67 16.73 13.43
C ALA A 696 40.13 15.77 14.53
N THR A 697 41.30 16.01 15.13
CA THR A 697 41.81 15.18 16.24
C THR A 697 40.98 15.33 17.51
N TRP A 698 40.47 16.53 17.81
CA TRP A 698 39.54 16.74 18.93
C TRP A 698 38.23 15.99 18.72
N ALA A 699 37.66 16.07 17.51
CA ALA A 699 36.41 15.39 17.15
C ALA A 699 36.54 13.88 17.32
N LEU A 700 37.61 13.29 16.78
CA LEU A 700 37.92 11.87 16.96
C LEU A 700 38.07 11.52 18.44
N TYR A 701 38.78 12.35 19.22
CA TYR A 701 38.99 12.10 20.65
C TYR A 701 37.67 12.09 21.43
N ASN A 702 36.84 13.11 21.26
CA ASN A 702 35.52 13.15 21.89
C ASN A 702 34.66 11.93 21.51
N LEU A 703 34.66 11.52 20.22
CA LEU A 703 33.84 10.41 19.75
C LEU A 703 34.27 9.07 20.36
N VAL A 704 35.57 8.74 20.31
CA VAL A 704 36.08 7.48 20.88
C VAL A 704 36.03 7.47 22.40
N PHE A 705 36.07 8.64 23.04
CA PHE A 705 35.95 8.75 24.49
C PHE A 705 34.50 8.58 24.97
N VAL A 706 33.54 9.26 24.32
CA VAL A 706 32.14 9.26 24.76
C VAL A 706 31.39 7.99 24.33
N TYR A 707 31.71 7.44 23.16
CA TYR A 707 31.08 6.22 22.61
C TYR A 707 32.13 5.23 22.07
N PRO A 708 33.00 4.68 22.93
CA PRO A 708 34.12 3.82 22.52
C PRO A 708 33.67 2.59 21.73
N ASP A 709 32.63 1.89 22.21
CA ASP A 709 32.11 0.65 21.60
C ASP A 709 31.73 0.84 20.13
N LYS A 710 31.26 2.03 19.76
CA LYS A 710 30.83 2.35 18.42
C LYS A 710 31.96 2.89 17.56
N TYR A 711 32.70 3.87 18.08
CA TYR A 711 33.60 4.68 17.27
C TYR A 711 35.06 4.20 17.28
N CYS A 712 35.52 3.46 18.29
CA CYS A 712 36.84 2.81 18.25
C CYS A 712 36.92 1.80 17.09
N PRO A 713 35.98 0.84 16.93
CA PRO A 713 36.01 -0.09 15.79
C PRO A 713 35.93 0.63 14.44
N LEU A 714 35.09 1.66 14.32
CA LEU A 714 34.92 2.43 13.09
C LEU A 714 36.23 3.11 12.67
N LEU A 715 36.87 3.83 13.59
CA LEU A 715 38.13 4.55 13.34
C LEU A 715 39.26 3.60 12.93
N ILE A 716 39.34 2.45 13.60
CA ILE A 716 40.31 1.40 13.29
C ILE A 716 40.09 0.85 11.88
N ARG A 717 38.84 0.52 11.55
CA ARG A 717 38.47 -0.10 10.28
C ARG A 717 38.77 0.82 9.10
N GLU A 718 38.60 2.12 9.27
CA GLU A 718 38.85 3.14 8.25
C GLU A 718 40.30 3.64 8.20
N GLY A 719 41.23 2.94 8.87
CA GLY A 719 42.65 3.25 8.79
C GLY A 719 43.07 4.52 9.55
N GLY A 720 42.21 5.06 10.42
CA GLY A 720 42.49 6.30 11.15
C GLY A 720 43.73 6.24 12.04
N MET A 721 44.08 5.05 12.55
CA MET A 721 45.29 4.85 13.36
C MET A 721 46.57 5.20 12.59
N ALA A 722 46.65 4.88 11.30
CA ALA A 722 47.82 5.19 10.48
C ALA A 722 47.92 6.70 10.20
N LEU A 723 46.77 7.35 9.95
CA LEU A 723 46.72 8.79 9.74
C LEU A 723 47.10 9.57 11.01
N LEU A 724 46.63 9.14 12.18
CA LEU A 724 47.02 9.73 13.47
C LEU A 724 48.51 9.56 13.76
N GLN A 725 49.09 8.40 13.44
CA GLN A 725 50.53 8.19 13.53
C GLN A 725 51.29 9.19 12.64
N GLY A 726 50.82 9.42 11.41
CA GLY A 726 51.38 10.43 10.51
C GLY A 726 51.34 11.85 11.11
N VAL A 727 50.26 12.22 11.82
CA VAL A 727 50.16 13.51 12.52
C VAL A 727 51.19 13.64 13.65
N LEU A 728 51.52 12.54 14.35
CA LEU A 728 52.54 12.56 15.41
C LEU A 728 53.96 12.75 14.86
N GLU A 729 54.24 12.11 13.73
CA GLU A 729 55.54 12.16 13.04
C GLU A 729 55.76 13.48 12.29
N MET A 730 54.69 14.20 11.96
CA MET A 730 54.77 15.47 11.24
C MET A 730 55.30 16.61 12.12
N ASP A 731 56.48 17.15 11.81
CA ASP A 731 57.11 18.23 12.59
C ASP A 731 56.26 19.51 12.63
N THR A 732 55.49 19.78 11.59
CA THR A 732 54.65 20.98 11.48
C THR A 732 53.34 20.88 12.28
N SER A 733 52.96 19.70 12.77
CA SER A 733 51.73 19.54 13.57
C SER A 733 51.91 20.11 14.98
N GLN A 734 50.92 20.87 15.44
CA GLN A 734 50.95 21.56 16.73
C GLN A 734 50.93 20.58 17.92
N ALA A 735 51.50 21.00 19.06
CA ALA A 735 51.66 20.15 20.24
C ALA A 735 50.30 19.65 20.78
N GLU A 736 49.28 20.51 20.78
CA GLU A 736 47.93 20.18 21.23
C GLU A 736 47.25 19.16 20.31
N THR A 737 47.43 19.29 19.00
CA THR A 737 46.96 18.31 18.00
C THR A 737 47.63 16.96 18.22
N LYS A 738 48.96 16.93 18.42
CA LYS A 738 49.70 15.71 18.74
C LYS A 738 49.24 15.09 20.06
N ASP A 739 48.86 15.91 21.04
CA ASP A 739 48.32 15.43 22.31
C ASP A 739 46.98 14.72 22.16
N MET A 740 46.04 15.34 21.42
CA MET A 740 44.75 14.71 21.11
C MET A 740 44.94 13.42 20.31
N ALA A 741 45.81 13.42 19.30
CA ALA A 741 46.10 12.23 18.51
C ALA A 741 46.66 11.07 19.37
N ARG A 742 47.59 11.37 20.30
CA ARG A 742 48.11 10.37 21.25
C ARG A 742 46.99 9.76 22.09
N LYS A 743 46.10 10.59 22.64
CA LYS A 743 44.95 10.13 23.44
C LYS A 743 44.02 9.25 22.62
N VAL A 744 43.62 9.66 21.40
CA VAL A 744 42.78 8.83 20.51
C VAL A 744 43.42 7.45 20.30
N MET A 745 44.72 7.43 19.98
CA MET A 745 45.42 6.19 19.73
C MET A 745 45.52 5.30 20.97
N GLU A 746 45.75 5.88 22.15
CA GLU A 746 45.77 5.15 23.42
C GLU A 746 44.40 4.54 23.74
N TYR A 747 43.33 5.32 23.66
CA TYR A 747 41.96 4.84 23.86
C TYR A 747 41.60 3.69 22.91
N CYS A 748 41.94 3.82 21.62
CA CYS A 748 41.66 2.76 20.65
C CYS A 748 42.52 1.50 20.84
N ARG A 749 43.75 1.63 21.38
CA ARG A 749 44.60 0.48 21.72
C ARG A 749 44.05 -0.26 22.94
N ASN A 750 43.71 0.46 24.00
CA ASN A 750 43.16 -0.11 25.23
C ASN A 750 41.83 -0.82 24.98
N PHE A 751 40.98 -0.28 24.08
CA PHE A 751 39.74 -0.94 23.65
C PHE A 751 39.96 -2.32 23.00
N ARG A 752 41.10 -2.54 22.33
CA ARG A 752 41.44 -3.86 21.74
C ARG A 752 41.92 -4.88 22.78
N GLU A 753 42.33 -4.43 23.96
CA GLU A 753 42.88 -5.28 25.02
C GLU A 753 41.81 -5.73 26.04
N GLU A 754 40.63 -5.09 26.07
CA GLU A 754 39.47 -5.59 26.80
C GLU A 754 38.79 -6.73 26.02
N PRO A 755 38.62 -7.95 26.60
CA PRO A 755 37.93 -9.03 25.92
C PRO A 755 36.47 -8.64 25.69
N MET A 756 35.98 -8.79 24.45
CA MET A 756 34.54 -8.77 24.19
C MET A 756 33.87 -9.84 25.05
N ASP A 757 33.13 -9.39 26.08
CA ASP A 757 32.27 -10.24 26.89
C ASP A 757 31.14 -10.76 25.98
N THR A 758 31.25 -11.99 25.48
CA THR A 758 30.31 -12.62 24.55
C THR A 758 28.99 -13.04 25.21
N THR A 759 28.59 -12.38 26.29
CA THR A 759 27.32 -12.60 26.97
C THR A 759 26.55 -11.30 27.11
N LYS A 760 25.86 -10.89 26.04
CA LYS A 760 24.60 -10.12 26.09
C LYS A 760 23.83 -10.20 24.78
#